data_AF-A0A660V7Z6-F1
#
_entry.id   AF-A0A660V7Z6-F1
#
_cell.length_a   1.000
_cell.length_b   1.000
_cell.length_c   1.000
_cell.angle_alpha   90.00
_cell.angle_beta   90.00
_cell.angle_gamma   90.00
#
_symmetry.space_group_name_H-M   'P 1'
#
loop_
_entity.id
_entity.type
_entity.pdbx_description
1 polymer ?
#
loop_
_entity_poly.entity_id
_entity_poly.type
_entity_poly.pdbx_seq_one_letter_code
_entity_poly.pdbx_strand_id
1 'polypeptide(L)'
;MLKLINEYGQYFLPYCVEVLTRERTNEFTVNVIALIRKLEQDATLAVLAMMDARGRTPDEIAKCAALRRNAALLLTWLADWRATGTVREHMETDEDDNTRQQCQLAFSTIAAQWHSPQKFASVKEKVAAFAKMPPHFWYAQVAKKYYRNDVGVTVNLYDAWLFWYWDASQPKWEKRLRYKKVSALEFNEWLAEDQLYRALNLKPDYKYAWALLLCTLYQAFNEVNSAWRVAAELHEQGKLGATVLRQLKRAVRLNEKCHTLAFAGGPDLLFEALGVALGEKKVSEQRIWYEWANPDVAVSILEALRDMGASQGRQLPGRNKIVLHRKLLEALDYPEKRVRYAAAEAICWINPRQMFPQAATVVKRLREALRERDFYVVLLIFDPYPKGEPRPGYPAPNLTSVLNQLKQRIETEVGLVIVARSGKEGIIRAKTFPPFDAIIVSTELHDVKEFEVIDELKAEDQLTKSIPVLVVTSPDKLRSVERFYMRGGPGGRRAEAVASYENPDSVVTKLMQILQRYTRPEVKRRAWLWVSRAARALARVDLDNPNFAKSVIAAVDDLCNVIKPPEEQVPVSKAPDWVMKDVMRALGHLAGMSDSWEKVLLALGEVFEAGFKPDVKRVAADAIGDILKFRKNLPEDVRRVLVAGIGGPVKGDHEAVIKMQKAAARALGLAKLSYHDRFDIFCVHRVHRGKTK
;
A
#
# COMPACT_ATOMS: atom_id res chain seq x y z
N MET A 1 -21.06 18.80 -35.46
CA MET A 1 -20.87 17.45 -34.88
C MET A 1 -19.49 17.28 -34.27
N LEU A 2 -18.37 17.31 -35.02
CA LEU A 2 -17.01 17.24 -34.44
C LEU A 2 -16.74 18.32 -33.38
N LYS A 3 -17.24 19.54 -33.60
CA LYS A 3 -17.17 20.62 -32.62
C LYS A 3 -17.81 20.27 -31.27
N LEU A 4 -18.95 19.56 -31.26
CA LEU A 4 -19.62 19.14 -30.02
C LEU A 4 -18.81 18.07 -29.26
N ILE A 5 -18.20 17.12 -29.98
CA ILE A 5 -17.34 16.11 -29.36
C ILE A 5 -16.09 16.78 -28.77
N ASN A 6 -15.45 17.66 -29.52
CA ASN A 6 -14.24 18.34 -29.07
C ASN A 6 -14.51 19.29 -27.88
N GLU A 7 -15.68 19.93 -27.84
CA GLU A 7 -16.05 20.88 -26.77
C GLU A 7 -16.63 20.19 -25.53
N TYR A 8 -17.42 19.13 -25.69
CA TYR A 8 -18.18 18.51 -24.60
C TYR A 8 -17.77 17.08 -24.27
N GLY A 9 -16.92 16.42 -25.06
CA GLY A 9 -16.41 15.07 -24.80
C GLY A 9 -17.52 14.07 -24.45
N GLN A 10 -17.38 13.36 -23.33
CA GLN A 10 -18.38 12.38 -22.89
C GLN A 10 -19.67 13.01 -22.34
N TYR A 11 -19.71 14.30 -22.04
CA TYR A 11 -20.86 14.95 -21.36
C TYR A 11 -22.13 15.03 -22.22
N PHE A 12 -22.04 14.84 -23.54
CA PHE A 12 -23.23 14.87 -24.40
C PHE A 12 -24.02 13.56 -24.40
N LEU A 13 -23.46 12.46 -23.88
CA LEU A 13 -24.06 11.12 -23.96
C LEU A 13 -25.47 11.00 -23.35
N PRO A 14 -25.83 11.67 -22.23
CA PRO A 14 -27.21 11.68 -21.72
C PRO A 14 -28.23 12.17 -22.75
N TYR A 15 -27.86 13.10 -23.62
CA TYR A 15 -28.77 13.66 -24.63
C TYR A 15 -28.98 12.72 -25.82
N CYS A 16 -28.15 11.68 -25.97
CA CYS A 16 -28.31 10.67 -27.01
C CYS A 16 -29.32 9.59 -26.63
N VAL A 17 -29.61 9.44 -25.34
CA VAL A 17 -30.47 8.36 -24.81
C VAL A 17 -31.82 8.35 -25.52
N GLU A 18 -32.46 9.52 -25.68
CA GLU A 18 -33.77 9.65 -26.33
C GLU A 18 -33.82 9.07 -27.74
N VAL A 19 -32.77 9.31 -28.50
CA VAL A 19 -32.67 8.91 -29.90
C VAL A 19 -32.41 7.41 -30.02
N LEU A 20 -31.68 6.84 -29.05
CA LEU A 20 -31.27 5.44 -29.04
C LEU A 20 -32.39 4.47 -28.63
N THR A 21 -33.55 4.92 -28.15
CA THR A 21 -34.69 4.03 -27.85
C THR A 21 -35.74 3.94 -28.93
N ARG A 22 -35.55 4.67 -30.03
CA ARG A 22 -36.50 4.61 -31.14
C ARG A 22 -36.45 3.20 -31.74
N GLU A 23 -37.60 2.55 -31.85
CA GLU A 23 -37.69 1.17 -32.35
C GLU A 23 -37.20 1.04 -33.80
N ARG A 24 -37.48 2.07 -34.62
CA ARG A 24 -37.01 2.18 -36.00
C ARG A 24 -35.74 3.03 -36.07
N THR A 25 -34.65 2.41 -36.51
CA THR A 25 -33.41 3.11 -36.84
C THR A 25 -33.69 4.06 -38.02
N ASN A 26 -33.73 5.36 -37.75
CA ASN A 26 -33.81 6.38 -38.79
C ASN A 26 -32.44 7.04 -39.00
N GLU A 27 -32.32 7.89 -40.02
CA GLU A 27 -31.08 8.59 -40.35
C GLU A 27 -30.48 9.34 -39.14
N PHE A 28 -31.35 9.89 -38.29
CA PHE A 28 -30.92 10.58 -37.07
C PHE A 28 -30.30 9.63 -36.03
N THR A 29 -30.88 8.44 -35.80
CA THR A 29 -30.28 7.42 -34.92
C THR A 29 -28.92 6.95 -35.45
N VAL A 30 -28.77 6.77 -36.77
CA VAL A 30 -27.48 6.41 -37.39
C VAL A 30 -26.43 7.51 -37.15
N ASN A 31 -26.82 8.79 -37.30
CA ASN A 31 -25.94 9.92 -37.05
C ASN A 31 -25.50 10.01 -35.58
N VAL A 32 -26.40 9.72 -34.63
CA VAL A 32 -26.06 9.66 -33.19
C VAL A 32 -25.10 8.50 -32.90
N ILE A 33 -25.33 7.32 -33.48
CA ILE A 33 -24.41 6.17 -33.34
C ILE A 33 -23.03 6.52 -33.90
N ALA A 34 -22.96 7.13 -35.08
CA ALA A 34 -21.72 7.58 -35.69
C ALA A 34 -20.99 8.64 -34.83
N LEU A 35 -21.74 9.52 -34.16
CA LEU A 35 -21.20 10.51 -33.22
C LEU A 35 -20.60 9.85 -31.98
N ILE A 36 -21.31 8.91 -31.35
CA ILE A 36 -20.80 8.18 -30.17
C ILE A 36 -19.54 7.39 -30.53
N ARG A 37 -19.50 6.78 -31.72
CA ARG A 37 -18.32 6.04 -32.21
C ARG A 37 -17.07 6.92 -32.29
N LYS A 38 -17.21 8.22 -32.55
CA LYS A 38 -16.07 9.16 -32.60
C LYS A 38 -15.46 9.48 -31.24
N LEU A 39 -16.15 9.16 -30.14
CA LEU A 39 -15.56 9.17 -28.79
C LEU A 39 -14.67 7.94 -28.54
N GLU A 40 -14.69 6.96 -29.45
CA GLU A 40 -13.93 5.72 -29.29
C GLU A 40 -14.17 5.08 -27.91
N GLN A 41 -13.11 4.64 -27.24
CA GLN A 41 -13.17 3.97 -25.95
C GLN A 41 -13.72 4.87 -24.83
N ASP A 42 -13.72 6.19 -24.96
CA ASP A 42 -14.28 7.09 -23.94
C ASP A 42 -15.81 6.95 -23.80
N ALA A 43 -16.51 6.46 -24.83
CA ALA A 43 -17.94 6.19 -24.74
C ALA A 43 -18.29 4.89 -24.00
N THR A 44 -17.34 3.97 -23.83
CA THR A 44 -17.62 2.59 -23.37
C THR A 44 -18.37 2.57 -22.04
N LEU A 45 -17.94 3.34 -21.03
CA LEU A 45 -18.54 3.29 -19.69
C LEU A 45 -19.99 3.78 -19.67
N ALA A 46 -20.27 4.85 -20.41
CA ALA A 46 -21.64 5.35 -20.54
C ALA A 46 -22.54 4.35 -21.28
N VAL A 47 -22.04 3.73 -22.34
CA VAL A 47 -22.77 2.70 -23.10
C VAL A 47 -23.01 1.45 -22.24
N LEU A 48 -22.06 1.08 -21.36
CA LEU A 48 -22.28 0.01 -20.39
C LEU A 48 -23.39 0.35 -19.40
N ALA A 49 -23.42 1.58 -18.88
CA ALA A 49 -24.52 2.03 -18.04
C ALA A 49 -25.87 1.99 -18.79
N MET A 50 -25.91 2.26 -20.09
CA MET A 50 -27.14 2.11 -20.89
C MET A 50 -27.63 0.64 -20.97
N MET A 51 -26.73 -0.35 -20.88
CA MET A 51 -27.12 -1.78 -20.86
C MET A 51 -27.91 -2.15 -19.60
N ASP A 52 -27.77 -1.39 -18.51
CA ASP A 52 -28.54 -1.59 -17.27
C ASP A 52 -29.98 -1.11 -17.37
N ALA A 53 -30.39 -0.53 -18.50
CA ALA A 53 -31.75 -0.05 -18.70
C ALA A 53 -32.77 -1.17 -18.48
N ARG A 54 -33.73 -0.93 -17.59
CA ARG A 54 -34.89 -1.81 -17.32
C ARG A 54 -36.15 -0.94 -17.28
N GLY A 55 -37.21 -1.40 -17.95
CA GLY A 55 -38.50 -0.73 -17.98
C GLY A 55 -39.46 -1.25 -16.91
N ARG A 56 -40.38 -0.40 -16.43
CA ARG A 56 -41.41 -0.79 -15.46
C ARG A 56 -42.77 -1.04 -16.11
N THR A 57 -43.03 -0.37 -17.22
CA THR A 57 -44.26 -0.52 -18.02
C THR A 57 -43.93 -1.23 -19.33
N PRO A 58 -44.91 -1.83 -20.02
CA PRO A 58 -44.68 -2.47 -21.32
C PRO A 58 -43.99 -1.55 -22.35
N ASP A 59 -44.40 -0.27 -22.43
CA ASP A 59 -43.78 0.73 -23.30
C ASP A 59 -42.31 1.02 -22.91
N GLU A 60 -42.03 1.17 -21.60
CA GLU A 60 -40.66 1.33 -21.14
C GLU A 60 -39.81 0.09 -21.38
N ILE A 61 -40.37 -1.11 -21.27
CA ILE A 61 -39.66 -2.37 -21.52
C ILE A 61 -39.22 -2.42 -22.99
N ALA A 62 -40.10 -2.09 -23.92
CA ALA A 62 -39.77 -2.02 -25.35
C ALA A 62 -38.68 -0.98 -25.65
N LYS A 63 -38.80 0.23 -25.08
CA LYS A 63 -37.79 1.29 -25.22
C LYS A 63 -36.44 0.88 -24.62
N CYS A 64 -36.43 0.24 -23.45
CA CYS A 64 -35.21 -0.27 -22.82
C CYS A 64 -34.58 -1.38 -23.66
N ALA A 65 -35.36 -2.31 -24.21
CA ALA A 65 -34.85 -3.34 -25.11
C ALA A 65 -34.20 -2.71 -26.37
N ALA A 66 -34.86 -1.70 -26.97
CA ALA A 66 -34.28 -0.95 -28.09
C ALA A 66 -32.96 -0.24 -27.69
N LEU A 67 -32.90 0.36 -26.49
CA LEU A 67 -31.68 0.97 -25.96
C LEU A 67 -30.55 -0.05 -25.84
N ARG A 68 -30.82 -1.19 -25.20
CA ARG A 68 -29.82 -2.25 -24.97
C ARG A 68 -29.32 -2.84 -26.27
N ARG A 69 -30.20 -3.06 -27.24
CA ARG A 69 -29.82 -3.49 -28.60
C ARG A 69 -28.87 -2.49 -29.27
N ASN A 70 -29.19 -1.19 -29.24
CA ASN A 70 -28.36 -0.15 -29.84
C ASN A 70 -27.05 0.06 -29.07
N ALA A 71 -27.06 -0.09 -27.74
CA ALA A 71 -25.87 -0.07 -26.91
C ALA A 71 -24.96 -1.27 -27.22
N ALA A 72 -25.51 -2.49 -27.34
CA ALA A 72 -24.75 -3.68 -27.76
C ALA A 72 -24.14 -3.52 -29.17
N LEU A 73 -24.87 -2.88 -30.09
CA LEU A 73 -24.33 -2.50 -31.40
C LEU A 73 -23.13 -1.57 -31.25
N LEU A 74 -23.26 -0.47 -30.49
CA LEU A 74 -22.15 0.44 -30.21
C LEU A 74 -20.94 -0.29 -29.61
N LEU A 75 -21.14 -1.18 -28.64
CA LEU A 75 -20.07 -1.98 -28.03
C LEU A 75 -19.37 -2.91 -29.03
N THR A 76 -20.09 -3.39 -30.05
CA THR A 76 -19.49 -4.16 -31.16
C THR A 76 -18.47 -3.31 -31.93
N TRP A 77 -18.82 -2.05 -32.22
CA TRP A 77 -17.95 -1.13 -32.97
C TRP A 77 -16.78 -0.60 -32.13
N LEU A 78 -17.03 -0.31 -30.86
CA LEU A 78 -15.98 0.13 -29.93
C LEU A 78 -14.96 -0.99 -29.67
N ALA A 79 -15.42 -2.25 -29.72
CA ALA A 79 -14.64 -3.45 -29.48
C ALA A 79 -13.82 -3.39 -28.17
N ASP A 80 -14.34 -2.64 -27.20
CA ASP A 80 -13.67 -2.38 -25.94
C ASP A 80 -13.85 -3.55 -24.99
N TRP A 81 -12.73 -4.06 -24.50
CA TRP A 81 -12.67 -5.23 -23.65
C TRP A 81 -13.33 -5.02 -22.28
N ARG A 82 -13.48 -3.77 -21.83
CA ARG A 82 -14.22 -3.42 -20.60
C ARG A 82 -15.68 -3.85 -20.66
N ALA A 83 -16.23 -4.05 -21.86
CA ALA A 83 -17.60 -4.48 -22.07
C ALA A 83 -17.83 -6.01 -21.98
N THR A 84 -16.76 -6.80 -21.88
CA THR A 84 -16.85 -8.27 -21.94
C THR A 84 -17.82 -8.87 -20.93
N GLY A 85 -17.77 -8.43 -19.66
CA GLY A 85 -18.67 -8.93 -18.60
C GLY A 85 -20.14 -8.69 -18.91
N THR A 86 -20.49 -7.43 -19.19
CA THR A 86 -21.87 -7.00 -19.47
C THR A 86 -22.44 -7.63 -20.72
N VAL A 87 -21.68 -7.64 -21.81
CA VAL A 87 -22.13 -8.26 -23.06
C VAL A 87 -22.34 -9.77 -22.85
N ARG A 88 -21.43 -10.43 -22.13
CA ARG A 88 -21.53 -11.88 -21.85
C ARG A 88 -22.73 -12.22 -20.97
N GLU A 89 -23.06 -11.38 -20.00
CA GLU A 89 -24.25 -11.53 -19.16
C GLU A 89 -25.52 -11.40 -20.01
N HIS A 90 -25.65 -10.32 -20.79
CA HIS A 90 -26.82 -10.08 -21.63
C HIS A 90 -26.99 -11.13 -22.75
N MET A 91 -25.93 -11.77 -23.22
CA MET A 91 -26.05 -12.93 -24.11
C MET A 91 -26.86 -14.09 -23.50
N GLU A 92 -26.81 -14.26 -22.18
CA GLU A 92 -27.48 -15.34 -21.44
C GLU A 92 -28.82 -14.93 -20.85
N THR A 93 -28.91 -13.71 -20.32
CA THR A 93 -30.01 -13.31 -19.43
C THR A 93 -30.97 -12.30 -20.04
N ASP A 94 -30.65 -11.68 -21.18
CA ASP A 94 -31.56 -10.69 -21.77
C ASP A 94 -32.82 -11.37 -22.31
N GLU A 95 -33.96 -10.73 -22.09
CA GLU A 95 -35.28 -11.20 -22.50
C GLU A 95 -35.52 -10.98 -24.00
N ASP A 96 -34.89 -9.98 -24.62
CA ASP A 96 -35.03 -9.66 -26.05
C ASP A 96 -34.00 -10.43 -26.90
N ASP A 97 -34.48 -11.25 -27.83
CA ASP A 97 -33.66 -12.06 -28.74
C ASP A 97 -32.70 -11.23 -29.59
N ASN A 98 -33.15 -10.05 -30.05
CA ASN A 98 -32.31 -9.20 -30.89
C ASN A 98 -31.13 -8.65 -30.08
N THR A 99 -31.37 -8.26 -28.82
CA THR A 99 -30.32 -7.83 -27.90
C THR A 99 -29.35 -8.97 -27.62
N ARG A 100 -29.83 -10.21 -27.38
CA ARG A 100 -28.96 -11.38 -27.21
C ARG A 100 -28.07 -11.62 -28.41
N GLN A 101 -28.63 -11.63 -29.63
CA GLN A 101 -27.86 -11.82 -30.86
C GLN A 101 -26.82 -10.71 -31.06
N GLN A 102 -27.20 -9.45 -30.79
CA GLN A 102 -26.28 -8.33 -30.91
C GLN A 102 -25.15 -8.41 -29.87
N CYS A 103 -25.45 -8.84 -28.65
CA CYS A 103 -24.44 -9.10 -27.64
C CYS A 103 -23.51 -10.26 -28.04
N GLN A 104 -24.01 -11.32 -28.70
CA GLN A 104 -23.15 -12.39 -29.21
C GLN A 104 -22.14 -11.86 -30.24
N LEU A 105 -22.60 -11.00 -31.16
CA LEU A 105 -21.73 -10.35 -32.13
C LEU A 105 -20.69 -9.44 -31.45
N ALA A 106 -21.13 -8.61 -30.51
CA ALA A 106 -20.26 -7.74 -29.73
C ALA A 106 -19.18 -8.56 -29.00
N PHE A 107 -19.58 -9.63 -28.29
CA PHE A 107 -18.64 -10.48 -27.56
C PHE A 107 -17.64 -11.14 -28.49
N SER A 108 -18.08 -11.68 -29.62
CA SER A 108 -17.18 -12.32 -30.59
C SER A 108 -16.13 -11.34 -31.13
N THR A 109 -16.52 -10.09 -31.36
CA THR A 109 -15.63 -9.02 -31.86
C THR A 109 -14.62 -8.63 -30.79
N ILE A 110 -15.06 -8.41 -29.55
CA ILE A 110 -14.19 -8.07 -28.43
C ILE A 110 -13.23 -9.21 -28.10
N ALA A 111 -13.74 -10.45 -28.00
CA ALA A 111 -12.95 -11.64 -27.68
C ALA A 111 -11.89 -11.95 -28.75
N ALA A 112 -12.17 -11.65 -30.03
CA ALA A 112 -11.20 -11.81 -31.11
C ALA A 112 -9.95 -10.96 -30.87
N GLN A 113 -10.10 -9.73 -30.39
CA GLN A 113 -9.00 -8.78 -30.17
C GLN A 113 -8.22 -9.00 -28.86
N TRP A 114 -8.83 -9.69 -27.88
CA TRP A 114 -8.25 -9.84 -26.55
C TRP A 114 -6.92 -10.61 -26.51
N HIS A 115 -5.83 -10.04 -26.00
CA HIS A 115 -4.56 -10.80 -25.89
C HIS A 115 -4.65 -11.92 -24.84
N SER A 116 -4.39 -13.16 -25.26
CA SER A 116 -4.33 -14.33 -24.35
C SER A 116 -2.92 -14.93 -24.36
N PRO A 117 -2.37 -15.30 -23.19
CA PRO A 117 -1.12 -16.05 -23.13
C PRO A 117 -1.29 -17.49 -23.66
N GLN A 118 -2.51 -18.01 -23.68
CA GLN A 118 -2.80 -19.31 -24.29
C GLN A 118 -2.77 -19.19 -25.82
N LYS A 119 -2.03 -20.10 -26.45
CA LYS A 119 -2.00 -20.22 -27.91
C LYS A 119 -3.25 -20.98 -28.36
N PHE A 120 -4.00 -20.39 -29.29
CA PHE A 120 -5.14 -21.01 -29.95
C PHE A 120 -4.81 -21.23 -31.42
N ALA A 121 -5.34 -22.29 -32.04
CA ALA A 121 -5.08 -22.57 -33.46
C ALA A 121 -5.81 -21.57 -34.38
N SER A 122 -6.92 -20.98 -33.92
CA SER A 122 -7.67 -19.97 -34.66
C SER A 122 -8.36 -18.96 -33.74
N VAL A 123 -8.72 -17.79 -34.29
CA VAL A 123 -9.55 -16.79 -33.60
C VAL A 123 -10.92 -17.38 -33.22
N LYS A 124 -11.51 -18.22 -34.09
CA LYS A 124 -12.79 -18.89 -33.82
C LYS A 124 -12.72 -19.80 -32.60
N GLU A 125 -11.65 -20.59 -32.48
CA GLU A 125 -11.43 -21.46 -31.32
C GLU A 125 -11.26 -20.64 -30.03
N LYS A 126 -10.49 -19.56 -30.09
CA LYS A 126 -10.32 -18.63 -28.97
C LYS A 126 -11.65 -18.03 -28.51
N VAL A 127 -12.44 -17.50 -29.44
CA VAL A 127 -13.76 -16.92 -29.14
C VAL A 127 -14.68 -17.99 -28.52
N ALA A 128 -14.69 -19.21 -29.06
CA ALA A 128 -15.47 -20.31 -28.52
C ALA A 128 -15.00 -20.72 -27.11
N ALA A 129 -13.69 -20.73 -26.85
CA ALA A 129 -13.14 -21.00 -25.53
C ALA A 129 -13.53 -19.90 -24.52
N PHE A 130 -13.48 -18.63 -24.94
CA PHE A 130 -13.84 -17.49 -24.10
C PHE A 130 -15.35 -17.43 -23.81
N ALA A 131 -16.19 -17.81 -24.77
CA ALA A 131 -17.64 -17.88 -24.60
C ALA A 131 -18.05 -18.93 -23.55
N LYS A 132 -17.25 -19.99 -23.34
CA LYS A 132 -17.50 -20.99 -22.28
C LYS A 132 -17.28 -20.45 -20.86
N MET A 133 -16.54 -19.36 -20.72
CA MET A 133 -16.36 -18.74 -19.41
C MET A 133 -17.63 -17.98 -19.00
N PRO A 134 -18.08 -18.12 -17.73
CA PRO A 134 -19.31 -17.49 -17.27
C PRO A 134 -19.15 -15.96 -17.13
N PRO A 135 -20.24 -15.17 -17.12
CA PRO A 135 -20.15 -13.71 -17.08
C PRO A 135 -19.44 -13.17 -15.82
N HIS A 136 -19.66 -13.77 -14.65
CA HIS A 136 -19.01 -13.36 -13.40
C HIS A 136 -17.48 -13.47 -13.46
N PHE A 137 -16.93 -14.40 -14.26
CA PHE A 137 -15.49 -14.49 -14.49
C PHE A 137 -14.97 -13.26 -15.24
N TRP A 138 -15.66 -12.83 -16.30
CA TRP A 138 -15.26 -11.68 -17.10
C TRP A 138 -15.33 -10.37 -16.31
N TYR A 139 -16.40 -10.18 -15.53
CA TYR A 139 -16.49 -9.06 -14.59
C TYR A 139 -15.29 -9.01 -13.63
N ALA A 140 -14.90 -10.15 -13.05
CA ALA A 140 -13.72 -10.21 -12.19
C ALA A 140 -12.40 -9.93 -12.94
N GLN A 141 -12.26 -10.36 -14.21
CA GLN A 141 -11.08 -10.02 -15.02
C GLN A 141 -11.00 -8.52 -15.34
N VAL A 142 -12.15 -7.89 -15.58
CA VAL A 142 -12.21 -6.44 -15.82
C VAL A 142 -11.87 -5.67 -14.55
N ALA A 143 -12.48 -6.04 -13.42
CA ALA A 143 -12.14 -5.48 -12.12
C ALA A 143 -10.65 -5.62 -11.79
N LYS A 144 -10.06 -6.76 -12.11
CA LYS A 144 -8.63 -7.04 -11.87
C LYS A 144 -7.73 -6.05 -12.60
N LYS A 145 -8.10 -5.63 -13.81
CA LYS A 145 -7.34 -4.64 -14.58
C LYS A 145 -7.50 -3.22 -14.03
N TYR A 146 -8.71 -2.85 -13.58
CA TYR A 146 -8.91 -1.60 -12.82
C TYR A 146 -8.10 -1.57 -11.54
N TYR A 147 -8.18 -2.60 -10.71
CA TYR A 147 -7.38 -2.73 -9.49
C TYR A 147 -5.86 -2.58 -9.76
N ARG A 148 -5.38 -3.08 -10.90
CA ARG A 148 -3.98 -3.00 -11.32
C ARG A 148 -3.58 -1.66 -11.94
N ASN A 149 -4.52 -0.72 -12.09
CA ASN A 149 -4.32 0.51 -12.84
C ASN A 149 -3.75 0.23 -14.25
N ASP A 150 -4.26 -0.83 -14.91
CA ASP A 150 -3.79 -1.24 -16.24
C ASP A 150 -3.95 -0.07 -17.23
N VAL A 151 -2.93 0.17 -18.07
CA VAL A 151 -2.97 1.27 -19.05
C VAL A 151 -4.20 1.14 -19.96
N GLY A 152 -4.62 -0.08 -20.27
CA GLY A 152 -5.79 -0.35 -21.11
C GLY A 152 -7.14 0.01 -20.48
N VAL A 153 -7.22 0.35 -19.19
CA VAL A 153 -8.44 0.92 -18.56
C VAL A 153 -8.33 2.40 -18.20
N THR A 154 -7.11 2.92 -18.06
CA THR A 154 -6.84 4.25 -17.53
C THR A 154 -6.79 5.34 -18.60
N VAL A 155 -6.86 4.97 -19.89
CA VAL A 155 -6.92 5.95 -20.98
C VAL A 155 -8.21 6.77 -20.87
N ASN A 156 -8.05 8.07 -20.67
CA ASN A 156 -9.11 9.06 -20.68
C ASN A 156 -8.62 10.27 -21.47
N LEU A 157 -9.18 10.52 -22.65
CA LEU A 157 -8.72 11.60 -23.53
C LEU A 157 -9.23 12.98 -23.10
N TYR A 158 -10.25 13.05 -22.23
CA TYR A 158 -10.99 14.29 -21.94
C TYR A 158 -10.74 14.84 -20.53
N ASP A 159 -9.74 14.33 -19.79
CA ASP A 159 -9.43 14.68 -18.40
C ASP A 159 -10.67 14.75 -17.48
N ALA A 160 -11.65 13.88 -17.78
CA ALA A 160 -12.95 13.85 -17.12
C ALA A 160 -13.17 12.46 -16.54
N TRP A 161 -12.84 12.28 -15.26
CA TRP A 161 -13.03 11.01 -14.55
C TRP A 161 -14.49 10.86 -14.13
N LEU A 162 -15.28 10.22 -15.00
CA LEU A 162 -16.73 10.09 -14.87
C LEU A 162 -17.16 8.65 -14.59
N PHE A 163 -17.76 8.42 -13.42
CA PHE A 163 -18.42 7.16 -13.11
C PHE A 163 -19.85 7.21 -13.62
N TRP A 164 -20.16 6.42 -14.66
CA TRP A 164 -21.46 6.35 -15.31
C TRP A 164 -22.36 5.31 -14.64
N TYR A 165 -23.65 5.61 -14.50
CA TYR A 165 -24.63 4.68 -13.93
C TYR A 165 -26.05 4.95 -14.46
N TRP A 166 -26.88 3.91 -14.43
CA TRP A 166 -28.30 4.01 -14.77
C TRP A 166 -29.16 4.25 -13.52
N ASP A 167 -29.76 5.44 -13.43
CA ASP A 167 -30.62 5.84 -12.32
C ASP A 167 -32.08 5.55 -12.64
N ALA A 168 -32.51 4.32 -12.36
CA ALA A 168 -33.91 3.90 -12.55
C ALA A 168 -34.91 4.69 -11.69
N SER A 169 -34.46 5.50 -10.71
CA SER A 169 -35.34 6.35 -9.91
C SER A 169 -35.81 7.61 -10.65
N GLN A 170 -35.13 8.01 -11.74
CA GLN A 170 -35.51 9.21 -12.48
C GLN A 170 -36.84 9.00 -13.23
N PRO A 171 -37.81 9.92 -13.08
CA PRO A 171 -39.11 9.80 -13.72
C PRO A 171 -39.02 9.98 -15.23
N LYS A 172 -38.19 10.94 -15.68
CA LYS A 172 -37.91 11.18 -17.09
C LYS A 172 -36.87 10.19 -17.57
N TRP A 173 -37.28 9.34 -18.51
CA TRP A 173 -36.50 8.20 -18.95
C TRP A 173 -35.19 8.64 -19.64
N GLU A 174 -35.23 9.74 -20.39
CA GLU A 174 -34.07 10.35 -21.07
C GLU A 174 -33.03 10.92 -20.10
N LYS A 175 -33.37 11.06 -18.81
CA LYS A 175 -32.47 11.53 -17.75
C LYS A 175 -31.93 10.40 -16.86
N ARG A 176 -32.24 9.13 -17.17
CA ARG A 176 -31.82 7.97 -16.38
C ARG A 176 -30.33 7.66 -16.53
N LEU A 177 -29.70 7.97 -17.66
CA LEU A 177 -28.24 7.90 -17.76
C LEU A 177 -27.61 9.08 -17.02
N ARG A 178 -26.88 8.78 -15.94
CA ARG A 178 -26.24 9.79 -15.09
C ARG A 178 -24.76 9.47 -14.92
N TYR A 179 -24.03 10.47 -14.47
CA TYR A 179 -22.63 10.33 -14.11
C TYR A 179 -22.35 11.02 -12.79
N LYS A 180 -21.30 10.55 -12.12
CA LYS A 180 -20.68 11.18 -10.97
C LYS A 180 -19.24 11.52 -11.35
N LYS A 181 -18.85 12.79 -11.16
CA LYS A 181 -17.44 13.18 -11.26
C LYS A 181 -16.71 12.61 -10.05
N VAL A 182 -15.68 11.81 -10.29
CA VAL A 182 -14.80 11.24 -9.26
C VAL A 182 -13.39 11.80 -9.44
N SER A 183 -12.53 11.65 -8.44
CA SER A 183 -11.12 11.99 -8.60
C SER A 183 -10.41 10.91 -9.43
N ALA A 184 -9.28 11.26 -10.05
CA ALA A 184 -8.44 10.28 -10.75
C ALA A 184 -7.99 9.13 -9.82
N LEU A 185 -7.78 9.45 -8.53
CA LEU A 185 -7.41 8.52 -7.45
C LEU A 185 -8.52 7.54 -7.06
N GLU A 186 -9.78 7.81 -7.38
CA GLU A 186 -10.90 6.96 -6.99
C GLU A 186 -11.50 6.23 -8.19
N PHE A 187 -11.15 6.64 -9.40
CA PHE A 187 -11.83 6.22 -10.61
C PHE A 187 -11.73 4.71 -10.85
N ASN A 188 -10.52 4.15 -10.70
CA ASN A 188 -10.30 2.74 -10.94
C ASN A 188 -10.91 1.88 -9.83
N GLU A 189 -10.85 2.33 -8.58
CA GLU A 189 -11.41 1.65 -7.42
C GLU A 189 -12.93 1.55 -7.54
N TRP A 190 -13.59 2.65 -7.93
CA TRP A 190 -15.05 2.67 -8.15
C TRP A 190 -15.48 1.72 -9.27
N LEU A 191 -14.73 1.70 -10.37
CA LEU A 191 -15.03 0.80 -11.50
C LEU A 191 -14.70 -0.65 -11.16
N ALA A 192 -13.60 -0.93 -10.46
CA ALA A 192 -13.31 -2.26 -9.96
C ALA A 192 -14.42 -2.76 -9.02
N GLU A 193 -14.84 -1.93 -8.07
CA GLU A 193 -15.89 -2.23 -7.11
C GLU A 193 -17.24 -2.53 -7.80
N ASP A 194 -17.67 -1.71 -8.76
CA ASP A 194 -18.90 -1.95 -9.55
C ASP A 194 -18.86 -3.31 -10.27
N GLN A 195 -17.76 -3.61 -10.96
CA GLN A 195 -17.61 -4.87 -11.69
C GLN A 195 -17.60 -6.07 -10.73
N LEU A 196 -17.02 -5.94 -9.53
CA LEU A 196 -17.01 -7.00 -8.53
C LEU A 196 -18.38 -7.24 -7.92
N TYR A 197 -19.15 -6.17 -7.66
CA TYR A 197 -20.54 -6.32 -7.23
C TYR A 197 -21.39 -7.01 -8.30
N ARG A 198 -21.19 -6.70 -9.59
CA ARG A 198 -21.85 -7.44 -10.69
C ARG A 198 -21.47 -8.91 -10.70
N ALA A 199 -20.18 -9.23 -10.55
CA ALA A 199 -19.73 -10.62 -10.45
C ALA A 199 -20.37 -11.36 -9.27
N LEU A 200 -20.45 -10.71 -8.10
CA LEU A 200 -21.00 -11.28 -6.87
C LEU A 200 -22.54 -11.39 -6.89
N ASN A 201 -23.22 -10.47 -7.58
CA ASN A 201 -24.68 -10.58 -7.80
C ASN A 201 -25.01 -11.82 -8.64
N LEU A 202 -24.18 -12.14 -9.63
CA LEU A 202 -24.33 -13.35 -10.44
C LEU A 202 -23.88 -14.62 -9.71
N LYS A 203 -22.83 -14.53 -8.89
CA LYS A 203 -22.28 -15.65 -8.13
C LYS A 203 -21.80 -15.21 -6.73
N PRO A 204 -22.68 -15.24 -5.71
CA PRO A 204 -22.37 -14.75 -4.37
C PRO A 204 -21.24 -15.49 -3.65
N ASP A 205 -20.99 -16.76 -3.98
CA ASP A 205 -19.94 -17.59 -3.40
C ASP A 205 -18.60 -17.51 -4.16
N TYR A 206 -18.46 -16.57 -5.11
CA TYR A 206 -17.25 -16.46 -5.93
C TYR A 206 -16.07 -15.86 -5.14
N LYS A 207 -15.32 -16.73 -4.45
CA LYS A 207 -14.19 -16.35 -3.57
C LYS A 207 -13.20 -15.38 -4.20
N TYR A 208 -12.88 -15.54 -5.49
CA TYR A 208 -11.94 -14.66 -6.18
C TYR A 208 -12.44 -13.22 -6.29
N ALA A 209 -13.74 -13.03 -6.59
CA ALA A 209 -14.34 -11.70 -6.64
C ALA A 209 -14.38 -11.06 -5.25
N TRP A 210 -14.73 -11.83 -4.21
CA TRP A 210 -14.64 -11.34 -2.82
C TRP A 210 -13.22 -10.91 -2.45
N ALA A 211 -12.23 -11.76 -2.69
CA ALA A 211 -10.83 -11.46 -2.39
C ALA A 211 -10.36 -10.17 -3.09
N LEU A 212 -10.67 -10.03 -4.38
CA LEU A 212 -10.32 -8.85 -5.16
C LEU A 212 -11.10 -7.59 -4.71
N LEU A 213 -12.33 -7.75 -4.20
CA LEU A 213 -13.11 -6.65 -3.63
C LEU A 213 -12.47 -6.14 -2.35
N LEU A 214 -12.04 -7.03 -1.45
CA LEU A 214 -11.30 -6.62 -0.24
C LEU A 214 -10.00 -5.89 -0.62
N CYS A 215 -9.27 -6.37 -1.63
CA CYS A 215 -8.07 -5.68 -2.14
C CYS A 215 -8.39 -4.28 -2.65
N THR A 216 -9.47 -4.13 -3.43
CA THR A 216 -9.91 -2.84 -3.99
C THR A 216 -10.28 -1.86 -2.88
N LEU A 217 -11.01 -2.32 -1.86
CA LEU A 217 -11.39 -1.49 -0.72
C LEU A 217 -10.17 -1.04 0.11
N TYR A 218 -9.18 -1.92 0.33
CA TYR A 218 -7.92 -1.52 0.97
C TYR A 218 -7.09 -0.57 0.11
N GLN A 219 -7.11 -0.73 -1.22
CA GLN A 219 -6.44 0.19 -2.13
C GLN A 219 -7.02 1.60 -2.01
N ALA A 220 -8.35 1.73 -2.12
CA ALA A 220 -9.05 3.00 -1.92
C ALA A 220 -8.71 3.65 -0.57
N PHE A 221 -8.67 2.86 0.50
CA PHE A 221 -8.28 3.33 1.82
C PHE A 221 -6.83 3.82 1.88
N ASN A 222 -5.90 3.08 1.28
CA ASN A 222 -4.46 3.38 1.32
C ASN A 222 -4.12 4.64 0.54
N GLU A 223 -4.65 4.79 -0.67
CA GLU A 223 -4.35 5.93 -1.54
C GLU A 223 -4.82 7.25 -0.91
N VAL A 224 -6.06 7.27 -0.40
CA VAL A 224 -6.62 8.46 0.24
C VAL A 224 -5.89 8.84 1.52
N ASN A 225 -5.50 7.85 2.34
CA ASN A 225 -4.71 8.11 3.55
C ASN A 225 -3.30 8.61 3.24
N SER A 226 -2.67 8.07 2.20
CA SER A 226 -1.33 8.50 1.77
C SER A 226 -1.39 9.94 1.27
N ALA A 227 -2.33 10.25 0.37
CA ALA A 227 -2.57 11.60 -0.12
C ALA A 227 -2.85 12.60 1.02
N TRP A 228 -3.67 12.21 2.01
CA TRP A 228 -3.96 13.06 3.16
C TRP A 228 -2.74 13.34 4.04
N ARG A 229 -1.90 12.34 4.32
CA ARG A 229 -0.68 12.53 5.13
C ARG A 229 0.26 13.55 4.48
N VAL A 230 0.52 13.42 3.19
CA VAL A 230 1.35 14.38 2.46
C VAL A 230 0.74 15.77 2.46
N ALA A 231 -0.57 15.85 2.20
CA ALA A 231 -1.26 17.13 2.21
C ALA A 231 -1.17 17.80 3.59
N ALA A 232 -1.29 17.04 4.68
CA ALA A 232 -1.14 17.56 6.03
C ALA A 232 0.26 18.12 6.28
N GLU A 233 1.31 17.41 5.85
CA GLU A 233 2.69 17.88 6.00
C GLU A 233 2.98 19.13 5.18
N LEU A 234 2.53 19.18 3.93
CA LEU A 234 2.71 20.35 3.08
C LEU A 234 1.91 21.54 3.61
N HIS A 235 0.77 21.29 4.24
CA HIS A 235 0.02 22.34 4.93
C HIS A 235 0.77 22.86 6.15
N GLU A 236 1.36 21.99 6.99
CA GLU A 236 2.21 22.39 8.11
C GLU A 236 3.45 23.18 7.66
N GLN A 237 3.97 22.91 6.46
CA GLN A 237 5.05 23.66 5.83
C GLN A 237 4.59 24.97 5.14
N GLY A 238 3.30 25.30 5.16
CA GLY A 238 2.75 26.47 4.49
C GLY A 238 2.72 26.39 2.95
N LYS A 239 2.94 25.20 2.38
CA LYS A 239 2.99 24.96 0.92
C LYS A 239 1.65 24.56 0.31
N LEU A 240 0.65 24.21 1.13
CA LEU A 240 -0.67 23.77 0.69
C LEU A 240 -1.80 24.56 1.38
N GLY A 241 -2.79 24.99 0.60
CA GLY A 241 -3.98 25.68 1.13
C GLY A 241 -4.91 24.77 1.93
N ALA A 242 -5.57 25.32 2.95
CA ALA A 242 -6.44 24.57 3.87
C ALA A 242 -7.68 23.92 3.20
N THR A 243 -8.08 24.37 2.01
CA THR A 243 -9.25 23.83 1.29
C THR A 243 -8.99 22.40 0.79
N VAL A 244 -7.82 22.12 0.23
CA VAL A 244 -7.44 20.77 -0.25
C VAL A 244 -7.38 19.80 0.92
N LEU A 245 -6.76 20.22 2.04
CA LEU A 245 -6.66 19.39 3.24
C LEU A 245 -8.05 19.06 3.82
N ARG A 246 -9.00 19.99 3.80
CA ARG A 246 -10.39 19.75 4.24
C ARG A 246 -11.11 18.74 3.34
N GLN A 247 -10.91 18.82 2.02
CA GLN A 247 -11.49 17.88 1.07
C GLN A 247 -10.93 16.46 1.29
N LEU A 248 -9.61 16.32 1.39
CA LEU A 248 -8.96 15.03 1.65
C LEU A 248 -9.35 14.46 3.02
N LYS A 249 -9.46 15.29 4.06
CA LYS A 249 -9.92 14.84 5.38
C LYS A 249 -11.35 14.29 5.35
N ARG A 250 -12.22 14.86 4.50
CA ARG A 250 -13.57 14.32 4.28
C ARG A 250 -13.50 12.99 3.52
N ALA A 251 -12.66 12.88 2.51
CA ALA A 251 -12.43 11.64 1.77
C ALA A 251 -11.92 10.51 2.69
N VAL A 252 -10.93 10.79 3.56
CA VAL A 252 -10.42 9.84 4.56
C VAL A 252 -11.56 9.28 5.41
N ARG A 253 -12.41 10.15 5.97
CA ARG A 253 -13.56 9.71 6.79
C ARG A 253 -14.56 8.84 6.03
N LEU A 254 -14.75 9.08 4.74
CA LEU A 254 -15.61 8.25 3.91
C LEU A 254 -14.94 6.89 3.63
N ASN A 255 -13.64 6.88 3.34
CA ASN A 255 -12.87 5.68 3.02
C ASN A 255 -12.47 4.81 4.23
N GLU A 256 -12.59 5.31 5.47
CA GLU A 256 -12.60 4.46 6.68
C GLU A 256 -13.69 3.37 6.61
N LYS A 257 -14.79 3.63 5.89
CA LYS A 257 -15.81 2.60 5.63
C LYS A 257 -15.26 1.48 4.75
N CYS A 258 -14.42 1.78 3.77
CA CYS A 258 -13.79 0.76 2.92
C CYS A 258 -12.89 -0.16 3.76
N HIS A 259 -12.08 0.39 4.67
CA HIS A 259 -11.30 -0.40 5.62
C HIS A 259 -12.19 -1.29 6.49
N THR A 260 -13.26 -0.73 7.05
CA THR A 260 -14.21 -1.48 7.91
C THR A 260 -14.92 -2.60 7.14
N LEU A 261 -15.37 -2.33 5.91
CA LEU A 261 -16.01 -3.32 5.05
C LEU A 261 -15.02 -4.43 4.64
N ALA A 262 -13.79 -4.06 4.30
CA ALA A 262 -12.74 -5.02 3.95
C ALA A 262 -12.40 -5.93 5.15
N PHE A 263 -12.31 -5.35 6.34
CA PHE A 263 -12.11 -6.08 7.59
C PHE A 263 -13.29 -7.02 7.90
N ALA A 264 -14.52 -6.61 7.61
CA ALA A 264 -15.71 -7.44 7.82
C ALA A 264 -15.75 -8.72 6.97
N GLY A 265 -14.94 -8.82 5.91
CA GLY A 265 -14.81 -10.03 5.10
C GLY A 265 -14.28 -11.25 5.86
N GLY A 266 -13.61 -11.05 7.00
CA GLY A 266 -13.13 -12.13 7.85
C GLY A 266 -11.82 -12.79 7.36
N PRO A 267 -11.23 -13.68 8.20
CA PRO A 267 -9.87 -14.17 7.98
C PRO A 267 -9.71 -15.01 6.71
N ASP A 268 -10.69 -15.85 6.37
CA ASP A 268 -10.61 -16.75 5.20
C ASP A 268 -10.52 -15.94 3.90
N LEU A 269 -11.37 -14.93 3.73
CA LEU A 269 -11.33 -14.06 2.56
C LEU A 269 -10.11 -13.14 2.58
N LEU A 270 -9.63 -12.71 3.75
CA LEU A 270 -8.39 -11.94 3.86
C LEU A 270 -7.16 -12.76 3.45
N PHE A 271 -7.12 -14.07 3.72
CA PHE A 271 -6.03 -14.92 3.22
C PHE A 271 -6.04 -15.08 1.69
N GLU A 272 -7.22 -15.17 1.09
CA GLU A 272 -7.36 -15.19 -0.38
C GLU A 272 -6.99 -13.82 -0.98
N ALA A 273 -7.45 -12.72 -0.36
CA ALA A 273 -7.11 -11.36 -0.73
C ALA A 273 -5.60 -11.11 -0.62
N LEU A 274 -4.94 -11.65 0.41
CA LEU A 274 -3.49 -11.60 0.53
C LEU A 274 -2.82 -12.28 -0.68
N GLY A 275 -3.34 -13.43 -1.12
CA GLY A 275 -2.87 -14.09 -2.33
C GLY A 275 -3.00 -13.23 -3.60
N VAL A 276 -4.10 -12.48 -3.73
CA VAL A 276 -4.32 -11.54 -4.84
C VAL A 276 -3.36 -10.34 -4.75
N ALA A 277 -3.19 -9.76 -3.56
CA ALA A 277 -2.33 -8.61 -3.32
C ALA A 277 -0.84 -8.91 -3.48
N LEU A 278 -0.39 -10.11 -3.09
CA LEU A 278 1.00 -10.54 -3.31
C LEU A 278 1.33 -10.74 -4.79
N GLY A 279 0.33 -10.95 -5.65
CA GLY A 279 0.51 -11.18 -7.07
C GLY A 279 0.96 -12.60 -7.42
N GLU A 280 1.26 -12.83 -8.70
CA GLU A 280 1.72 -14.14 -9.18
C GLU A 280 3.25 -14.22 -9.11
N LYS A 281 3.76 -15.17 -8.31
CA LYS A 281 5.19 -15.49 -8.28
C LYS A 281 5.63 -16.11 -9.60
N LYS A 282 6.49 -15.42 -10.34
CA LYS A 282 7.17 -15.93 -11.53
C LYS A 282 8.61 -16.29 -11.19
N VAL A 283 9.07 -17.40 -11.75
CA VAL A 283 10.44 -17.91 -11.59
C VAL A 283 11.02 -18.15 -12.98
N SER A 284 12.12 -17.48 -13.31
CA SER A 284 12.86 -17.73 -14.55
C SER A 284 14.34 -17.83 -14.23
N GLU A 285 14.92 -19.00 -14.55
CA GLU A 285 16.34 -19.42 -14.50
C GLU A 285 17.12 -19.12 -13.21
N GLN A 286 17.10 -17.90 -12.68
CA GLN A 286 17.66 -17.50 -11.38
C GLN A 286 16.88 -16.38 -10.66
N ARG A 287 15.76 -15.91 -11.22
CA ARG A 287 15.05 -14.72 -10.76
C ARG A 287 13.64 -15.04 -10.29
N ILE A 288 13.30 -14.49 -9.14
CA ILE A 288 11.95 -14.49 -8.59
C ILE A 288 11.41 -13.06 -8.67
N TRP A 289 10.25 -12.88 -9.31
CA TRP A 289 9.49 -11.63 -9.25
C TRP A 289 8.01 -11.92 -9.06
N TYR A 290 7.28 -10.89 -8.65
CA TYR A 290 5.84 -10.97 -8.44
C TYR A 290 5.16 -10.07 -9.45
N GLU A 291 4.38 -10.66 -10.35
CA GLU A 291 3.61 -9.90 -11.32
C GLU A 291 2.35 -9.35 -10.68
N TRP A 292 2.13 -8.04 -10.92
CA TRP A 292 0.93 -7.31 -10.51
C TRP A 292 0.68 -7.30 -8.99
N ALA A 293 1.74 -7.34 -8.21
CA ALA A 293 1.63 -7.23 -6.78
C ALA A 293 1.31 -5.80 -6.34
N ASN A 294 0.49 -5.68 -5.29
CA ASN A 294 0.21 -4.44 -4.59
C ASN A 294 0.63 -4.59 -3.11
N PRO A 295 1.85 -4.18 -2.76
CA PRO A 295 2.42 -4.40 -1.43
C PRO A 295 1.74 -3.58 -0.33
N ASP A 296 1.24 -2.38 -0.63
CA ASP A 296 0.55 -1.53 0.34
C ASP A 296 -0.78 -2.18 0.77
N VAL A 297 -1.52 -2.74 -0.20
CA VAL A 297 -2.71 -3.54 0.06
C VAL A 297 -2.36 -4.80 0.85
N ALA A 298 -1.28 -5.51 0.49
CA ALA A 298 -0.83 -6.69 1.22
C ALA A 298 -0.50 -6.38 2.69
N VAL A 299 0.20 -5.26 2.97
CA VAL A 299 0.47 -4.79 4.33
C VAL A 299 -0.83 -4.53 5.09
N SER A 300 -1.82 -3.89 4.47
CA SER A 300 -3.11 -3.59 5.12
C SER A 300 -3.90 -4.85 5.46
N ILE A 301 -3.88 -5.84 4.56
CA ILE A 301 -4.49 -7.16 4.81
C ILE A 301 -3.77 -7.89 5.96
N LEU A 302 -2.45 -7.83 6.01
CA LEU A 302 -1.66 -8.43 7.10
C LEU A 302 -1.92 -7.73 8.45
N GLU A 303 -2.11 -6.41 8.45
CA GLU A 303 -2.52 -5.66 9.63
C GLU A 303 -3.93 -6.06 10.10
N ALA A 304 -4.87 -6.26 9.18
CA ALA A 304 -6.19 -6.76 9.52
C ALA A 304 -6.14 -8.18 10.12
N LEU A 305 -5.36 -9.08 9.52
CA LEU A 305 -5.13 -10.44 10.05
C LEU A 305 -4.49 -10.41 11.44
N ARG A 306 -3.53 -9.49 11.68
CA ARG A 306 -2.95 -9.24 13.01
C ARG A 306 -4.02 -8.84 14.02
N ASP A 307 -4.87 -7.88 13.68
CA ASP A 307 -5.89 -7.33 14.59
C ASP A 307 -7.02 -8.35 14.88
N MET A 308 -7.30 -9.23 13.92
CA MET A 308 -8.16 -10.40 14.15
C MET A 308 -7.50 -11.42 15.08
N GLY A 309 -6.21 -11.70 14.92
CA GLY A 309 -5.45 -12.54 15.85
C GLY A 309 -5.40 -11.96 17.27
N ALA A 310 -5.34 -10.64 17.39
CA ALA A 310 -5.32 -9.90 18.65
C ALA A 310 -6.60 -9.99 19.48
N SER A 311 -7.75 -9.83 18.81
CA SER A 311 -9.07 -9.73 19.44
C SER A 311 -9.64 -11.11 19.82
N GLN A 312 -9.08 -12.16 19.24
CA GLN A 312 -9.57 -13.52 19.39
C GLN A 312 -8.84 -14.29 20.50
N GLY A 313 -9.32 -14.14 21.73
CA GLY A 313 -9.31 -15.28 22.68
C GLY A 313 -10.17 -16.46 22.17
N ARG A 314 -10.99 -16.21 21.13
CA ARG A 314 -11.75 -17.18 20.36
C ARG A 314 -10.91 -17.78 19.24
N GLN A 315 -10.41 -18.98 19.47
CA GLN A 315 -9.98 -19.96 18.47
C GLN A 315 -10.38 -19.58 17.02
N LEU A 316 -9.42 -19.14 16.20
CA LEU A 316 -9.57 -19.16 14.73
C LEU A 316 -10.07 -20.57 14.35
N PRO A 317 -11.04 -20.72 13.43
CA PRO A 317 -11.66 -22.01 13.14
C PRO A 317 -10.58 -23.08 12.86
N GLY A 318 -10.55 -24.12 13.69
CA GLY A 318 -9.65 -25.28 13.52
C GLY A 318 -8.48 -25.42 14.52
N ARG A 319 -8.71 -25.28 15.84
CA ARG A 319 -7.65 -25.48 16.87
C ARG A 319 -6.88 -26.83 16.79
N ASN A 320 -7.41 -27.84 16.11
CA ASN A 320 -6.69 -29.10 15.91
C ASN A 320 -5.78 -29.13 14.67
N LYS A 321 -5.90 -28.17 13.75
CA LYS A 321 -5.03 -27.98 12.57
C LYS A 321 -5.13 -26.54 12.06
N ILE A 322 -4.61 -25.55 12.78
CA ILE A 322 -4.32 -24.24 12.16
C ILE A 322 -3.09 -24.48 11.27
N VAL A 323 -3.34 -24.98 10.07
CA VAL A 323 -2.35 -24.99 9.01
C VAL A 323 -2.16 -23.52 8.65
N LEU A 324 -1.02 -22.96 9.02
CA LEU A 324 -0.70 -21.58 8.66
C LEU A 324 -0.90 -21.42 7.15
N HIS A 325 -1.72 -20.44 6.76
CA HIS A 325 -2.09 -20.30 5.36
C HIS A 325 -0.83 -20.09 4.51
N ARG A 326 -0.68 -20.84 3.42
CA ARG A 326 0.52 -20.82 2.57
C ARG A 326 0.88 -19.39 2.10
N LYS A 327 -0.12 -18.53 1.90
CA LYS A 327 0.06 -17.12 1.50
C LYS A 327 0.71 -16.26 2.57
N LEU A 328 0.45 -16.55 3.85
CA LEU A 328 1.09 -15.85 4.95
C LEU A 328 2.57 -16.23 5.07
N LEU A 329 2.91 -17.49 4.84
CA LEU A 329 4.30 -17.96 4.74
C LEU A 329 5.02 -17.36 3.53
N GLU A 330 4.36 -17.33 2.37
CA GLU A 330 4.89 -16.69 1.16
C GLU A 330 5.23 -15.21 1.38
N ALA A 331 4.45 -14.50 2.19
CA ALA A 331 4.69 -13.10 2.54
C ALA A 331 5.97 -12.87 3.37
N LEU A 332 6.47 -13.86 4.11
CA LEU A 332 7.73 -13.76 4.89
C LEU A 332 8.99 -13.70 4.01
N ASP A 333 8.89 -14.23 2.80
CA ASP A 333 9.97 -14.25 1.80
C ASP A 333 9.72 -13.27 0.67
N TYR A 334 8.70 -12.42 0.81
CA TYR A 334 8.37 -11.41 -0.18
C TYR A 334 9.54 -10.42 -0.37
N PRO A 335 9.84 -9.95 -1.61
CA PRO A 335 10.99 -9.07 -1.85
C PRO A 335 10.94 -7.79 -1.02
N GLU A 336 9.74 -7.25 -0.81
CA GLU A 336 9.55 -6.01 -0.08
C GLU A 336 9.56 -6.20 1.44
N LYS A 337 10.46 -5.47 2.11
CA LYS A 337 10.65 -5.48 3.57
C LYS A 337 9.35 -5.26 4.35
N ARG A 338 8.52 -4.28 3.96
CA ARG A 338 7.27 -3.92 4.66
C ARG A 338 6.30 -5.09 4.75
N VAL A 339 6.11 -5.81 3.65
CA VAL A 339 5.27 -7.01 3.60
C VAL A 339 5.81 -8.09 4.52
N ARG A 340 7.13 -8.33 4.51
CA ARG A 340 7.77 -9.31 5.40
C ARG A 340 7.62 -8.96 6.87
N TYR A 341 7.76 -7.68 7.22
CA TYR A 341 7.61 -7.20 8.60
C TYR A 341 6.17 -7.32 9.08
N ALA A 342 5.20 -6.90 8.25
CA ALA A 342 3.78 -7.06 8.55
C ALA A 342 3.37 -8.53 8.66
N ALA A 343 3.94 -9.41 7.82
CA ALA A 343 3.68 -10.84 7.90
C ALA A 343 4.23 -11.46 9.18
N ALA A 344 5.46 -11.10 9.55
CA ALA A 344 6.06 -11.57 10.80
C ALA A 344 5.30 -11.07 12.03
N GLU A 345 4.86 -9.81 12.02
CA GLU A 345 3.97 -9.25 13.04
C GLU A 345 2.67 -10.06 13.10
N ALA A 346 1.94 -10.21 11.99
CA ALA A 346 0.68 -10.94 11.94
C ALA A 346 0.81 -12.38 12.46
N ILE A 347 1.88 -13.10 12.11
CA ILE A 347 2.12 -14.47 12.60
C ILE A 347 2.34 -14.51 14.11
N CYS A 348 3.09 -13.56 14.69
CA CYS A 348 3.27 -13.48 16.14
C CYS A 348 1.96 -13.21 16.88
N TRP A 349 1.08 -12.39 16.29
CA TRP A 349 -0.23 -12.10 16.86
C TRP A 349 -1.23 -13.25 16.72
N ILE A 350 -1.16 -14.01 15.61
CA ILE A 350 -1.92 -15.26 15.44
C ILE A 350 -1.43 -16.34 16.40
N ASN A 351 -0.12 -16.34 16.72
CA ASN A 351 0.54 -17.24 17.65
C ASN A 351 0.24 -18.74 17.39
N PRO A 352 0.53 -19.27 16.18
CA PRO A 352 0.25 -20.66 15.83
C PRO A 352 1.01 -21.63 16.75
N ARG A 353 0.31 -22.61 17.34
CA ARG A 353 0.92 -23.63 18.21
C ARG A 353 1.55 -24.79 17.43
N GLN A 354 1.02 -25.07 16.24
CA GLN A 354 1.58 -26.10 15.37
C GLN A 354 2.93 -25.64 14.83
N MET A 355 3.93 -26.52 14.87
CA MET A 355 5.25 -26.20 14.33
C MET A 355 5.18 -25.96 12.82
N PHE A 356 5.88 -24.94 12.32
CA PHE A 356 5.99 -24.67 10.89
C PHE A 356 7.44 -24.36 10.47
N PRO A 357 7.86 -24.69 9.23
CA PRO A 357 9.27 -24.66 8.83
C PRO A 357 9.95 -23.29 8.91
N GLN A 358 9.17 -22.21 8.77
CA GLN A 358 9.68 -20.83 8.68
C GLN A 358 9.61 -20.06 10.00
N ALA A 359 9.43 -20.74 11.14
CA ALA A 359 9.30 -20.08 12.44
C ALA A 359 10.52 -19.20 12.80
N ALA A 360 11.73 -19.67 12.50
CA ALA A 360 12.95 -18.89 12.69
C ALA A 360 13.01 -17.64 11.80
N THR A 361 12.44 -17.71 10.59
CA THR A 361 12.35 -16.58 9.65
C THR A 361 11.49 -15.46 10.23
N VAL A 362 10.41 -15.77 10.94
CA VAL A 362 9.55 -14.75 11.59
C VAL A 362 10.38 -13.87 12.52
N VAL A 363 11.13 -14.47 13.44
CA VAL A 363 11.97 -13.71 14.38
C VAL A 363 13.08 -12.96 13.65
N LYS A 364 13.69 -13.58 12.64
CA LYS A 364 14.68 -12.89 11.78
C LYS A 364 14.10 -11.61 11.17
N ARG A 365 12.87 -11.64 10.64
CA ARG A 365 12.21 -10.45 10.07
C ARG A 365 11.88 -9.38 11.11
N LEU A 366 11.46 -9.77 12.32
CA LEU A 366 11.24 -8.82 13.41
C LEU A 366 12.55 -8.16 13.86
N ARG A 367 13.65 -8.91 13.92
CA ARG A 367 14.99 -8.36 14.21
C ARG A 367 15.46 -7.39 13.12
N GLU A 368 15.26 -7.73 11.85
CA GLU A 368 15.49 -6.82 10.74
C GLU A 368 14.70 -5.51 10.92
N ALA A 369 13.42 -5.59 11.28
CA ALA A 369 12.58 -4.41 11.54
C ALA A 369 13.05 -3.56 12.74
N LEU A 370 13.57 -4.16 13.81
CA LEU A 370 14.14 -3.44 14.96
C LEU A 370 15.43 -2.67 14.61
N ARG A 371 16.16 -3.16 13.60
CA ARG A 371 17.39 -2.55 13.09
C ARG A 371 17.14 -1.46 12.06
N GLU A 372 15.89 -1.28 11.62
CA GLU A 372 15.57 -0.23 10.66
C GLU A 372 15.76 1.14 11.33
N ARG A 373 16.44 2.06 10.63
CA ARG A 373 16.78 3.40 11.13
C ARG A 373 16.20 4.49 10.24
N ASP A 374 16.35 4.33 8.92
CA ASP A 374 15.75 5.18 7.91
C ASP A 374 15.10 4.30 6.83
N PHE A 375 13.84 4.59 6.50
CA PHE A 375 13.13 3.87 5.44
C PHE A 375 12.77 4.86 4.32
N TYR A 376 13.63 4.93 3.30
CA TYR A 376 13.43 5.79 2.14
C TYR A 376 12.56 5.09 1.08
N VAL A 377 11.75 5.86 0.37
CA VAL A 377 10.94 5.43 -0.77
C VAL A 377 11.38 6.21 -2.00
N VAL A 378 11.87 5.52 -3.01
CA VAL A 378 12.50 6.09 -4.20
C VAL A 378 11.68 5.70 -5.42
N LEU A 379 11.29 6.69 -6.24
CA LEU A 379 10.68 6.43 -7.54
C LEU A 379 11.81 6.31 -8.57
N LEU A 380 11.94 5.16 -9.23
CA LEU A 380 12.86 4.94 -10.34
C LEU A 380 12.08 4.96 -11.66
N ILE A 381 12.14 6.08 -12.37
CA ILE A 381 11.58 6.27 -13.72
C ILE A 381 12.66 5.82 -14.71
N PHE A 382 12.54 4.60 -15.20
CA PHE A 382 13.54 3.97 -16.05
C PHE A 382 12.87 3.02 -17.04
N ASP A 383 13.04 3.30 -18.32
CA ASP A 383 12.52 2.47 -19.39
C ASP A 383 13.55 1.40 -19.80
N PRO A 384 13.24 0.11 -19.65
CA PRO A 384 14.13 -0.96 -20.07
C PRO A 384 14.28 -1.07 -21.60
N TYR A 385 13.42 -0.40 -22.39
CA TYR A 385 13.35 -0.48 -23.85
C TYR A 385 13.31 0.92 -24.50
N PRO A 386 14.39 1.71 -24.42
CA PRO A 386 14.39 3.10 -24.87
C PRO A 386 14.16 3.30 -26.37
N LYS A 387 14.29 2.25 -27.18
CA LYS A 387 13.98 2.26 -28.63
C LYS A 387 12.68 1.53 -28.96
N GLY A 388 11.82 1.32 -27.97
CA GLY A 388 10.59 0.53 -28.07
C GLY A 388 10.80 -0.96 -27.83
N GLU A 389 9.70 -1.68 -27.64
CA GLU A 389 9.71 -3.11 -27.35
C GLU A 389 10.39 -3.93 -28.46
N PRO A 390 11.15 -4.98 -28.11
CA PRO A 390 11.80 -5.83 -29.09
C PRO A 390 10.78 -6.50 -30.00
N ARG A 391 10.94 -6.32 -31.32
CA ARG A 391 10.13 -6.98 -32.36
C ARG A 391 10.89 -8.20 -32.91
N PRO A 392 10.20 -9.26 -33.35
CA PRO A 392 10.85 -10.39 -34.02
C PRO A 392 11.72 -9.89 -35.19
N GLY A 393 13.03 -10.17 -35.15
CA GLY A 393 14.00 -9.76 -36.17
C GLY A 393 14.70 -8.42 -35.94
N TYR A 394 14.33 -7.63 -34.92
CA TYR A 394 14.98 -6.35 -34.61
C TYR A 394 15.31 -6.29 -33.10
N PRO A 395 16.54 -6.69 -32.70
CA PRO A 395 16.95 -6.60 -31.31
C PRO A 395 17.10 -5.13 -30.90
N ALA A 396 16.14 -4.65 -30.09
CA ALA A 396 16.26 -3.36 -29.43
C ALA A 396 17.27 -3.48 -28.26
N PRO A 397 18.04 -2.41 -27.96
CA PRO A 397 18.88 -2.39 -26.76
C PRO A 397 17.98 -2.61 -25.53
N ASN A 398 18.30 -3.67 -24.78
CA ASN A 398 17.55 -4.11 -23.63
C ASN A 398 18.32 -3.74 -22.36
N LEU A 399 17.85 -2.71 -21.66
CA LEU A 399 18.44 -2.23 -20.41
C LEU A 399 17.81 -2.89 -19.17
N THR A 400 17.07 -3.99 -19.35
CA THR A 400 16.42 -4.71 -18.22
C THR A 400 17.45 -5.15 -17.17
N SER A 401 18.62 -5.65 -17.57
CA SER A 401 19.67 -6.07 -16.62
C SER A 401 20.13 -4.91 -15.75
N VAL A 402 20.41 -3.75 -16.36
CA VAL A 402 20.80 -2.50 -15.70
C VAL A 402 19.72 -2.04 -14.73
N LEU A 403 18.46 -1.95 -15.18
CA LEU A 403 17.32 -1.58 -14.34
C LEU A 403 17.24 -2.46 -13.09
N ASN A 404 17.39 -3.77 -13.25
CA ASN A 404 17.29 -4.71 -12.14
C ASN A 404 18.46 -4.60 -11.17
N GLN A 405 19.67 -4.44 -11.68
CA GLN A 405 20.87 -4.23 -10.86
C GLN A 405 20.75 -2.94 -10.05
N LEU A 406 20.34 -1.84 -10.68
CA LEU A 406 20.08 -0.57 -10.00
C LEU A 406 19.01 -0.72 -8.93
N LYS A 407 17.85 -1.29 -9.29
CA LYS A 407 16.75 -1.53 -8.36
C LYS A 407 17.23 -2.32 -7.14
N GLN A 408 17.88 -3.46 -7.37
CA GLN A 408 18.36 -4.33 -6.30
C GLN A 408 19.39 -3.62 -5.41
N ARG A 409 20.32 -2.87 -6.00
CA ARG A 409 21.35 -2.14 -5.26
C ARG A 409 20.72 -1.08 -4.35
N ILE A 410 19.79 -0.29 -4.88
CA ILE A 410 19.09 0.75 -4.13
C ILE A 410 18.19 0.12 -3.05
N GLU A 411 17.50 -0.99 -3.33
CA GLU A 411 16.69 -1.73 -2.35
C GLU A 411 17.51 -2.31 -1.19
N THR A 412 18.76 -2.67 -1.48
CA THR A 412 19.68 -3.24 -0.49
C THR A 412 20.24 -2.16 0.43
N GLU A 413 20.64 -1.01 -0.12
CA GLU A 413 21.42 -0.01 0.61
C GLU A 413 20.66 1.25 1.03
N VAL A 414 19.60 1.62 0.31
CA VAL A 414 18.91 2.90 0.51
C VAL A 414 17.50 2.70 1.04
N GLY A 415 16.64 1.97 0.31
CA GLY A 415 15.24 1.88 0.68
C GLY A 415 14.37 1.31 -0.44
N LEU A 416 13.04 1.40 -0.28
CA LEU A 416 12.09 0.89 -1.24
C LEU A 416 12.22 1.57 -2.60
N VAL A 417 12.21 0.78 -3.68
CA VAL A 417 12.20 1.30 -5.06
C VAL A 417 10.88 0.97 -5.74
N ILE A 418 10.14 2.01 -6.09
CA ILE A 418 8.97 1.91 -6.96
C ILE A 418 9.45 2.21 -8.38
N VAL A 419 9.24 1.28 -9.31
CA VAL A 419 9.71 1.44 -10.70
C VAL A 419 8.56 1.92 -11.59
N ALA A 420 8.79 2.98 -12.36
CA ALA A 420 7.98 3.36 -13.51
C ALA A 420 8.76 3.06 -14.79
N ARG A 421 8.13 2.38 -15.76
CA ARG A 421 8.77 1.93 -17.01
C ARG A 421 8.67 2.94 -18.15
N SER A 422 8.04 4.08 -17.92
CA SER A 422 7.95 5.18 -18.88
C SER A 422 7.89 6.53 -18.16
N GLY A 423 8.15 7.61 -18.89
CA GLY A 423 8.06 8.97 -18.38
C GLY A 423 6.64 9.32 -17.93
N LYS A 424 5.62 8.99 -18.74
CA LYS A 424 4.20 9.21 -18.39
C LYS A 424 3.77 8.43 -17.16
N GLU A 425 4.15 7.16 -17.08
CA GLU A 425 3.89 6.33 -15.89
C GLU A 425 4.58 6.93 -14.66
N GLY A 426 5.81 7.42 -14.82
CA GLY A 426 6.56 8.08 -13.77
C GLY A 426 5.88 9.34 -13.24
N ILE A 427 5.38 10.19 -14.14
CA ILE A 427 4.60 11.39 -13.79
C ILE A 427 3.34 10.99 -13.02
N ILE A 428 2.56 10.04 -13.55
CA ILE A 428 1.33 9.57 -12.92
C ILE A 428 1.65 9.03 -11.53
N ARG A 429 2.59 8.08 -11.40
CA ARG A 429 2.96 7.49 -10.09
C ARG A 429 3.45 8.54 -9.10
N ALA A 430 4.24 9.51 -9.54
CA ALA A 430 4.72 10.59 -8.69
C ALA A 430 3.56 11.46 -8.16
N LYS A 431 2.58 11.80 -9.02
CA LYS A 431 1.40 12.59 -8.66
C LYS A 431 0.39 11.78 -7.82
N THR A 432 0.21 10.49 -8.12
CA THR A 432 -0.75 9.59 -7.45
C THR A 432 -0.28 9.15 -6.06
N PHE A 433 1.02 8.92 -5.88
CA PHE A 433 1.59 8.28 -4.68
C PHE A 433 2.67 9.13 -3.98
N PRO A 434 2.37 10.33 -3.46
CA PRO A 434 3.38 11.05 -2.71
C PRO A 434 3.45 10.57 -1.23
N PRO A 435 4.62 10.74 -0.56
CA PRO A 435 5.84 11.33 -1.10
C PRO A 435 6.94 10.29 -1.27
N PHE A 436 7.49 10.24 -2.47
CA PHE A 436 8.84 9.74 -2.67
C PHE A 436 9.83 10.65 -1.95
N ASP A 437 10.84 10.07 -1.31
CA ASP A 437 11.94 10.81 -0.70
C ASP A 437 12.94 11.30 -1.74
N ALA A 438 13.00 10.60 -2.88
CA ALA A 438 13.74 11.01 -4.07
C ALA A 438 13.14 10.38 -5.33
N ILE A 439 13.34 11.05 -6.47
CA ILE A 439 12.98 10.52 -7.78
C ILE A 439 14.27 10.34 -8.59
N ILE A 440 14.44 9.18 -9.20
CA ILE A 440 15.51 8.89 -10.15
C ILE A 440 14.89 8.87 -11.53
N VAL A 441 15.41 9.66 -12.46
CA VAL A 441 14.91 9.73 -13.84
C VAL A 441 16.01 9.33 -14.81
N SER A 442 15.76 8.33 -15.64
CA SER A 442 16.66 7.92 -16.73
C SER A 442 16.59 8.90 -17.90
N THR A 443 17.71 9.16 -18.57
CA THR A 443 17.74 9.85 -19.87
C THR A 443 17.28 8.98 -21.03
N GLU A 444 17.12 7.68 -20.81
CA GLU A 444 16.75 6.70 -21.83
C GLU A 444 15.24 6.38 -21.71
N LEU A 445 14.38 7.36 -21.99
CA LEU A 445 12.91 7.21 -22.00
C LEU A 445 12.36 7.35 -23.43
N HIS A 446 11.52 6.40 -23.87
CA HIS A 446 10.99 6.41 -25.24
C HIS A 446 9.77 7.33 -25.46
N ASP A 447 8.97 7.59 -24.41
CA ASP A 447 7.65 8.20 -24.54
C ASP A 447 7.65 9.72 -24.31
N VAL A 448 8.49 10.19 -23.38
CA VAL A 448 8.60 11.60 -22.96
C VAL A 448 10.06 11.85 -22.62
N LYS A 449 10.58 13.04 -22.95
CA LYS A 449 11.97 13.37 -22.62
C LYS A 449 12.12 13.56 -21.12
N GLU A 450 13.27 13.20 -20.58
CA GLU A 450 13.51 13.20 -19.14
C GLU A 450 13.40 14.60 -18.53
N PHE A 451 13.74 15.67 -19.26
CA PHE A 451 13.53 17.03 -18.76
C PHE A 451 12.06 17.43 -18.73
N GLU A 452 11.21 16.92 -19.62
CA GLU A 452 9.77 17.21 -19.64
C GLU A 452 9.13 16.55 -18.41
N VAL A 453 9.54 15.32 -18.09
CA VAL A 453 9.16 14.64 -16.84
C VAL A 453 9.56 15.48 -15.63
N ILE A 454 10.80 15.99 -15.58
CA ILE A 454 11.27 16.79 -14.44
C ILE A 454 10.52 18.12 -14.34
N ASP A 455 10.35 18.83 -15.46
CA ASP A 455 9.68 20.11 -15.50
C ASP A 455 8.21 19.95 -15.07
N GLU A 456 7.51 18.91 -15.55
CA GLU A 456 6.14 18.57 -15.15
C GLU A 456 6.01 18.32 -13.64
N LEU A 457 6.92 17.51 -13.07
CA LEU A 457 6.97 17.22 -11.64
C LEU A 457 7.32 18.44 -10.78
N LYS A 458 7.90 19.49 -11.37
CA LYS A 458 8.29 20.72 -10.67
C LYS A 458 7.32 21.86 -10.87
N ALA A 459 6.59 21.89 -11.99
CA ALA A 459 5.72 22.97 -12.41
C ALA A 459 4.29 22.82 -11.88
N GLU A 460 3.69 21.63 -12.03
CA GLU A 460 2.23 21.49 -11.91
C GLU A 460 1.73 21.09 -10.52
N ASP A 461 2.47 20.24 -9.80
CA ASP A 461 1.97 19.60 -8.59
C ASP A 461 2.72 20.06 -7.31
N GLN A 462 1.95 20.61 -6.37
CA GLN A 462 2.47 21.04 -5.06
C GLN A 462 3.03 19.88 -4.25
N LEU A 463 2.60 18.63 -4.53
CA LEU A 463 3.02 17.43 -3.82
C LEU A 463 4.45 16.99 -4.23
N THR A 464 4.80 17.11 -5.50
CA THR A 464 6.06 16.57 -6.07
C THR A 464 7.16 17.62 -6.21
N LYS A 465 6.80 18.92 -6.25
CA LYS A 465 7.75 20.03 -6.41
C LYS A 465 8.95 19.99 -5.46
N SER A 466 8.73 19.57 -4.22
CA SER A 466 9.75 19.53 -3.16
C SER A 466 10.62 18.26 -3.15
N ILE A 467 10.34 17.27 -4.00
CA ILE A 467 11.06 15.99 -3.99
C ILE A 467 12.37 16.14 -4.79
N PRO A 468 13.53 15.77 -4.24
CA PRO A 468 14.80 15.88 -4.97
C PRO A 468 14.88 14.87 -6.11
N VAL A 469 15.53 15.27 -7.21
CA VAL A 469 15.65 14.47 -8.43
C VAL A 469 17.12 14.11 -8.70
N LEU A 470 17.40 12.84 -8.93
CA LEU A 470 18.67 12.30 -9.43
C LEU A 470 18.48 11.88 -10.90
N VAL A 471 19.32 12.37 -11.80
CA VAL A 471 19.28 11.92 -13.21
C VAL A 471 20.28 10.78 -13.40
N VAL A 472 19.86 9.70 -14.06
CA VAL A 472 20.77 8.60 -14.45
C VAL A 472 20.88 8.54 -15.97
N THR A 473 22.10 8.33 -16.47
CA THR A 473 22.41 8.38 -17.90
C THR A 473 23.46 7.33 -18.27
N SER A 474 23.65 7.09 -19.57
CA SER A 474 24.77 6.31 -20.07
C SER A 474 26.11 7.00 -19.74
N PRO A 475 27.21 6.24 -19.55
CA PRO A 475 28.52 6.82 -19.22
C PRO A 475 29.01 7.83 -20.26
N ASP A 476 28.74 7.59 -21.54
CA ASP A 476 29.16 8.46 -22.65
C ASP A 476 28.52 9.85 -22.59
N LYS A 477 27.30 9.94 -22.06
CA LYS A 477 26.53 11.19 -21.98
C LYS A 477 26.72 11.92 -20.64
N LEU A 478 27.39 11.31 -19.67
CA LEU A 478 27.45 11.78 -18.27
C LEU A 478 27.87 13.25 -18.15
N ARG A 479 28.97 13.66 -18.80
CA ARG A 479 29.48 15.04 -18.71
C ARG A 479 28.55 16.07 -19.34
N SER A 480 27.87 15.70 -20.44
CA SER A 480 26.94 16.58 -21.14
C SER A 480 25.66 16.80 -20.30
N VAL A 481 25.09 15.69 -19.81
CA VAL A 481 23.90 15.69 -18.95
C VAL A 481 24.19 16.44 -17.65
N GLU A 482 25.32 16.19 -17.00
CA GLU A 482 25.72 16.92 -15.79
C GLU A 482 25.81 18.43 -16.03
N ARG A 483 26.38 18.87 -17.15
CA ARG A 483 26.41 20.29 -17.51
C ARG A 483 25.00 20.86 -17.69
N PHE A 484 24.11 20.14 -18.37
CA PHE A 484 22.76 20.60 -18.68
C PHE A 484 21.86 20.68 -17.44
N TYR A 485 21.87 19.66 -16.57
CA TYR A 485 20.96 19.56 -15.44
C TYR A 485 21.45 20.27 -14.17
N MET A 486 22.77 20.39 -13.98
CA MET A 486 23.34 20.97 -12.75
C MET A 486 23.71 22.44 -12.86
N ARG A 487 24.22 22.91 -14.02
CA ARG A 487 24.76 24.28 -14.15
C ARG A 487 23.72 25.35 -14.49
N GLY A 488 22.47 24.95 -14.71
CA GLY A 488 21.36 25.86 -14.98
C GLY A 488 21.36 26.37 -16.41
N GLY A 489 20.52 25.78 -17.26
CA GLY A 489 20.02 26.48 -18.44
C GLY A 489 19.03 27.60 -18.05
N PRO A 490 18.28 28.18 -19.01
CA PRO A 490 17.32 29.26 -18.74
C PRO A 490 16.24 28.95 -17.68
N GLY A 491 16.10 27.68 -17.26
CA GLY A 491 15.19 27.24 -16.18
C GLY A 491 15.85 26.92 -14.83
N GLY A 492 17.15 27.21 -14.64
CA GLY A 492 17.86 26.91 -13.40
C GLY A 492 18.21 25.42 -13.20
N ARG A 493 18.59 25.05 -11.98
CA ARG A 493 19.01 23.68 -11.62
C ARG A 493 17.81 22.73 -11.63
N ARG A 494 17.85 21.71 -12.50
CA ARG A 494 16.75 20.74 -12.69
C ARG A 494 16.93 19.46 -11.88
N ALA A 495 18.17 19.09 -11.57
CA ALA A 495 18.50 17.90 -10.79
C ALA A 495 19.47 18.20 -9.64
N GLU A 496 19.42 17.36 -8.61
CA GLU A 496 20.34 17.45 -7.48
C GLU A 496 21.69 16.81 -7.78
N ALA A 497 21.70 15.75 -8.59
CA ALA A 497 22.91 15.13 -9.09
C ALA A 497 22.64 14.38 -10.39
N VAL A 498 23.72 13.97 -11.07
CA VAL A 498 23.68 13.10 -12.24
C VAL A 498 24.63 11.92 -12.03
N ALA A 499 24.23 10.70 -12.36
CA ALA A 499 25.03 9.48 -12.20
C ALA A 499 24.98 8.60 -13.46
N SER A 500 25.98 7.72 -13.61
CA SER A 500 25.91 6.66 -14.64
C SER A 500 25.07 5.50 -14.14
N TYR A 501 24.07 5.04 -14.90
CA TYR A 501 23.30 3.85 -14.52
C TYR A 501 24.13 2.56 -14.56
N GLU A 502 25.28 2.55 -15.24
CA GLU A 502 26.20 1.41 -15.30
C GLU A 502 27.10 1.31 -14.07
N ASN A 503 27.09 2.32 -13.19
CA ASN A 503 27.78 2.31 -11.91
C ASN A 503 26.76 2.46 -10.76
N PRO A 504 26.11 1.35 -10.33
CA PRO A 504 25.10 1.38 -9.26
C PRO A 504 25.62 1.97 -7.95
N ASP A 505 26.90 1.79 -7.62
CA ASP A 505 27.51 2.34 -6.40
C ASP A 505 27.57 3.87 -6.44
N SER A 506 27.85 4.44 -7.62
CA SER A 506 27.80 5.89 -7.81
C SER A 506 26.38 6.43 -7.65
N VAL A 507 25.37 5.72 -8.19
CA VAL A 507 23.95 6.08 -8.05
C VAL A 507 23.56 6.08 -6.57
N VAL A 508 23.85 4.99 -5.85
CA VAL A 508 23.53 4.87 -4.42
C VAL A 508 24.25 5.92 -3.58
N THR A 509 25.54 6.14 -3.81
CA THR A 509 26.32 7.15 -3.07
C THR A 509 25.73 8.55 -3.24
N LYS A 510 25.43 8.96 -4.48
CA LYS A 510 24.83 10.28 -4.76
C LYS A 510 23.41 10.38 -4.21
N LEU A 511 22.63 9.31 -4.30
CA LEU A 511 21.29 9.26 -3.74
C LEU A 511 21.31 9.41 -2.22
N MET A 512 22.20 8.72 -1.51
CA MET A 512 22.35 8.85 -0.06
C MET A 512 22.77 10.26 0.34
N GLN A 513 23.68 10.90 -0.40
CA GLN A 513 24.06 12.30 -0.17
C GLN A 513 22.86 13.25 -0.34
N ILE A 514 22.01 13.02 -1.34
CA ILE A 514 20.77 13.77 -1.53
C ILE A 514 19.83 13.56 -0.34
N LEU A 515 19.57 12.30 0.01
CA LEU A 515 18.63 11.94 1.07
C LEU A 515 19.07 12.45 2.44
N GLN A 516 20.38 12.49 2.73
CA GLN A 516 20.92 13.09 3.95
C GLN A 516 20.68 14.60 4.02
N ARG A 517 20.72 15.32 2.88
CA ARG A 517 20.42 16.75 2.82
C ARG A 517 18.93 17.05 2.96
N TYR A 518 18.09 16.15 2.45
CA TYR A 518 16.64 16.34 2.35
C TYR A 518 15.85 15.44 3.31
N THR A 519 16.49 14.87 4.35
CA THR A 519 15.85 13.88 5.22
C THR A 519 14.60 14.46 5.86
N ARG A 520 13.44 13.94 5.48
CA ARG A 520 12.16 14.35 6.06
C ARG A 520 11.98 13.69 7.43
N PRO A 521 11.41 14.38 8.43
CA PRO A 521 11.06 13.77 9.72
C PRO A 521 10.19 12.51 9.58
N GLU A 522 9.39 12.42 8.51
CA GLU A 522 8.51 11.28 8.22
C GLU A 522 9.28 9.98 7.95
N VAL A 523 10.42 10.03 7.26
CA VAL A 523 11.26 8.85 6.97
C VAL A 523 11.59 8.10 8.25
N LYS A 524 12.08 8.85 9.24
CA LYS A 524 12.42 8.34 10.56
C LYS A 524 11.18 7.84 11.28
N ARG A 525 10.07 8.58 11.20
CA ARG A 525 8.79 8.16 11.79
C ARG A 525 8.29 6.81 11.22
N ARG A 526 8.45 6.57 9.91
CA ARG A 526 8.10 5.29 9.26
C ARG A 526 8.98 4.15 9.74
N ALA A 527 10.30 4.34 9.83
CA ALA A 527 11.20 3.33 10.40
C ALA A 527 10.83 3.02 11.86
N TRP A 528 10.62 4.06 12.68
CA TRP A 528 10.21 3.92 14.07
C TRP A 528 8.86 3.20 14.25
N LEU A 529 7.94 3.33 13.29
CA LEU A 529 6.68 2.59 13.31
C LEU A 529 6.91 1.08 13.18
N TRP A 530 7.82 0.66 12.32
CA TRP A 530 8.19 -0.75 12.18
C TRP A 530 8.92 -1.27 13.42
N VAL A 531 9.82 -0.48 14.01
CA VAL A 531 10.50 -0.83 15.28
C VAL A 531 9.48 -1.04 16.40
N SER A 532 8.53 -0.11 16.59
CA SER A 532 7.48 -0.25 17.61
C SER A 532 6.56 -1.45 17.33
N ARG A 533 6.15 -1.68 16.08
CA ARG A 533 5.34 -2.84 15.69
C ARG A 533 6.06 -4.15 16.00
N ALA A 534 7.34 -4.25 15.63
CA ALA A 534 8.16 -5.43 15.92
C ALA A 534 8.33 -5.65 17.43
N ALA A 535 8.58 -4.59 18.21
CA ALA A 535 8.66 -4.67 19.66
C ALA A 535 7.32 -5.13 20.28
N ARG A 536 6.18 -4.59 19.82
CA ARG A 536 4.85 -5.02 20.29
C ARG A 536 4.54 -6.47 19.96
N ALA A 537 4.97 -6.95 18.78
CA ALA A 537 4.84 -8.35 18.41
C ALA A 537 5.68 -9.25 19.34
N LEU A 538 6.96 -8.90 19.55
CA LEU A 538 7.87 -9.62 20.42
C LEU A 538 7.40 -9.67 21.88
N ALA A 539 6.85 -8.57 22.41
CA ALA A 539 6.29 -8.49 23.75
C ALA A 539 5.06 -9.39 23.97
N ARG A 540 4.44 -9.88 22.89
CA ARG A 540 3.26 -10.76 22.93
C ARG A 540 3.57 -12.23 22.68
N VAL A 541 4.78 -12.55 22.22
CA VAL A 541 5.13 -13.93 21.90
C VAL A 541 5.02 -14.78 23.16
N ASP A 542 4.28 -15.88 23.07
CA ASP A 542 4.27 -16.87 24.14
C ASP A 542 5.61 -17.62 24.14
N LEU A 543 6.34 -17.53 25.26
CA LEU A 543 7.63 -18.17 25.45
C LEU A 543 7.52 -19.71 25.50
N ASP A 544 6.34 -20.24 25.78
CA ASP A 544 6.07 -21.69 25.73
C ASP A 544 5.74 -22.17 24.31
N ASN A 545 5.64 -21.26 23.33
CA ASN A 545 5.38 -21.65 21.95
C ASN A 545 6.67 -22.26 21.31
N PRO A 546 6.63 -23.54 20.86
CA PRO A 546 7.80 -24.20 20.28
C PRO A 546 8.34 -23.51 19.02
N ASN A 547 7.52 -22.72 18.32
CA ASN A 547 7.96 -21.96 17.15
C ASN A 547 8.92 -20.82 17.51
N PHE A 548 8.79 -20.24 18.71
CA PHE A 548 9.45 -18.98 19.03
C PHE A 548 10.37 -19.03 20.25
N ALA A 549 10.12 -19.96 21.19
CA ALA A 549 10.73 -20.01 22.52
C ALA A 549 12.24 -19.69 22.54
N LYS A 550 13.02 -20.34 21.66
CA LYS A 550 14.48 -20.17 21.60
C LYS A 550 14.92 -19.00 20.73
N SER A 551 14.19 -18.70 19.66
CA SER A 551 14.62 -17.74 18.64
C SER A 551 14.40 -16.29 19.09
N VAL A 552 13.35 -15.99 19.84
CA VAL A 552 13.04 -14.61 20.29
C VAL A 552 14.07 -14.03 21.25
N ILE A 553 14.79 -14.88 21.99
CA ILE A 553 15.88 -14.45 22.88
C ILE A 553 16.97 -13.71 22.08
N ALA A 554 17.20 -14.11 20.82
CA ALA A 554 18.18 -13.44 19.96
C ALA A 554 17.78 -12.00 19.57
N ALA A 555 16.53 -11.58 19.80
CA ALA A 555 16.09 -10.21 19.56
C ALA A 555 16.42 -9.26 20.73
N VAL A 556 16.82 -9.76 21.89
CA VAL A 556 17.11 -8.96 23.09
C VAL A 556 18.24 -7.95 22.84
N ASP A 557 19.32 -8.35 22.17
CA ASP A 557 20.40 -7.43 21.81
C ASP A 557 19.95 -6.32 20.86
N ASP A 558 19.10 -6.65 19.89
CA ASP A 558 18.59 -5.66 18.93
C ASP A 558 17.66 -4.64 19.61
N LEU A 559 16.84 -5.09 20.58
CA LEU A 559 16.04 -4.20 21.43
C LEU A 559 16.91 -3.29 22.29
N CYS A 560 17.99 -3.83 22.90
CA CYS A 560 18.96 -3.03 23.63
C CYS A 560 19.63 -1.98 22.73
N ASN A 561 19.97 -2.33 21.49
CA ASN A 561 20.56 -1.43 20.51
C ASN A 561 19.58 -0.32 20.04
N VAL A 562 18.27 -0.47 20.26
CA VAL A 562 17.31 0.64 20.05
C VAL A 562 17.38 1.65 21.20
N ILE A 563 17.59 1.17 22.44
CA ILE A 563 17.74 2.01 23.63
C ILE A 563 19.09 2.74 23.59
N LYS A 564 20.15 1.98 23.37
CA LYS A 564 21.54 2.42 23.35
C LYS A 564 22.16 2.00 22.01
N PRO A 565 21.98 2.82 20.95
CA PRO A 565 22.62 2.52 19.69
C PRO A 565 24.15 2.44 19.87
N PRO A 566 24.84 1.54 19.16
CA PRO A 566 26.30 1.45 19.17
C PRO A 566 26.92 2.82 18.86
N GLU A 567 28.07 3.15 19.46
CA GLU A 567 28.76 4.44 19.27
C GLU A 567 29.04 4.73 17.78
N GLU A 568 29.37 3.71 17.00
CA GLU A 568 29.58 3.77 15.54
C GLU A 568 28.33 4.21 14.76
N GLN A 569 27.15 4.15 15.37
CA GLN A 569 25.86 4.51 14.77
C GLN A 569 25.34 5.87 15.27
N VAL A 570 26.10 6.64 16.05
CA VAL A 570 25.76 8.02 16.43
C VAL A 570 26.18 8.95 15.28
N PRO A 571 25.29 9.78 14.69
CA PRO A 571 24.21 10.50 15.37
C PRO A 571 22.81 10.05 14.94
N VAL A 572 22.42 8.80 15.25
CA VAL A 572 21.01 8.41 15.14
C VAL A 572 20.17 9.23 16.13
N SER A 573 19.15 9.90 15.60
CA SER A 573 18.16 10.60 16.42
C SER A 573 17.55 9.64 17.42
N LYS A 574 17.53 10.03 18.70
CA LYS A 574 16.93 9.28 19.80
C LYS A 574 15.53 8.77 19.44
N ALA A 575 15.25 7.51 19.74
CA ALA A 575 13.96 6.91 19.48
C ALA A 575 12.83 7.67 20.23
N PRO A 576 11.67 7.88 19.61
CA PRO A 576 10.53 8.54 20.26
C PRO A 576 10.04 7.79 21.51
N ASP A 577 9.46 8.51 22.47
CA ASP A 577 8.96 7.96 23.74
C ASP A 577 8.03 6.74 23.56
N TRP A 578 7.15 6.76 22.55
CA TRP A 578 6.20 5.68 22.29
C TRP A 578 6.88 4.40 21.80
N VAL A 579 7.94 4.52 20.99
CA VAL A 579 8.77 3.38 20.56
C VAL A 579 9.52 2.80 21.77
N MET A 580 10.14 3.68 22.57
CA MET A 580 10.89 3.27 23.76
C MET A 580 10.02 2.48 24.73
N LYS A 581 8.78 2.92 24.96
CA LYS A 581 7.80 2.21 25.80
C LYS A 581 7.52 0.79 25.28
N ASP A 582 7.37 0.62 23.97
CA ASP A 582 7.12 -0.70 23.38
C ASP A 582 8.35 -1.61 23.44
N VAL A 583 9.54 -1.06 23.19
CA VAL A 583 10.83 -1.76 23.29
C VAL A 583 11.07 -2.26 24.72
N MET A 584 10.83 -1.42 25.73
CA MET A 584 10.99 -1.80 27.14
C MET A 584 10.03 -2.92 27.55
N ARG A 585 8.77 -2.88 27.08
CA ARG A 585 7.82 -3.98 27.34
C ARG A 585 8.31 -5.29 26.74
N ALA A 586 8.84 -5.25 25.52
CA ALA A 586 9.43 -6.42 24.88
C ALA A 586 10.64 -6.94 25.67
N LEU A 587 11.53 -6.06 26.14
CA LEU A 587 12.67 -6.43 26.97
C LEU A 587 12.24 -7.04 28.31
N GLY A 588 11.27 -6.44 29.00
CA GLY A 588 10.73 -6.96 30.26
C GLY A 588 10.20 -8.37 30.12
N HIS A 589 9.52 -8.65 29.01
CA HIS A 589 8.97 -9.97 28.70
C HIS A 589 10.04 -11.01 28.31
N LEU A 590 11.02 -10.62 27.48
CA LEU A 590 11.98 -11.56 26.89
C LEU A 590 13.25 -11.77 27.73
N ALA A 591 13.77 -10.71 28.36
CA ALA A 591 15.11 -10.72 28.91
C ALA A 591 15.28 -11.61 30.16
N GLY A 592 14.20 -11.90 30.90
CA GLY A 592 14.26 -12.84 32.03
C GLY A 592 14.79 -14.23 31.65
N MET A 593 14.58 -14.64 30.39
CA MET A 593 15.03 -15.92 29.84
C MET A 593 16.36 -15.83 29.07
N SER A 594 16.90 -14.63 28.89
CA SER A 594 18.16 -14.40 28.16
C SER A 594 19.36 -14.52 29.09
N ASP A 595 20.50 -14.93 28.55
CA ASP A 595 21.79 -14.87 29.27
C ASP A 595 22.31 -13.43 29.39
N SER A 596 21.83 -12.52 28.53
CA SER A 596 22.23 -11.09 28.53
C SER A 596 21.38 -10.22 29.47
N TRP A 597 20.66 -10.82 30.42
CA TRP A 597 19.70 -10.12 31.29
C TRP A 597 20.35 -8.99 32.12
N GLU A 598 21.61 -9.16 32.57
CA GLU A 598 22.34 -8.11 33.32
C GLU A 598 22.58 -6.86 32.47
N LYS A 599 23.03 -7.05 31.22
CA LYS A 599 23.22 -5.97 30.25
C LYS A 599 21.91 -5.23 29.96
N VAL A 600 20.79 -5.98 29.90
CA VAL A 600 19.45 -5.39 29.72
C VAL A 600 19.06 -4.55 30.93
N LEU A 601 19.28 -5.06 32.15
CA LEU A 601 18.98 -4.31 33.38
C LEU A 601 19.78 -3.00 33.45
N LEU A 602 21.07 -3.03 33.10
CA LEU A 602 21.91 -1.83 33.03
C LEU A 602 21.36 -0.82 32.02
N ALA A 603 21.02 -1.28 30.80
CA ALA A 603 20.43 -0.41 29.77
C ALA A 603 19.09 0.22 30.21
N LEU A 604 18.24 -0.55 30.90
CA LEU A 604 16.97 -0.04 31.46
C LEU A 604 17.22 0.94 32.62
N GLY A 605 18.24 0.69 33.44
CA GLY A 605 18.71 1.60 34.48
C GLY A 605 19.16 2.95 33.91
N GLU A 606 19.96 2.95 32.85
CA GLU A 606 20.39 4.18 32.16
C GLU A 606 19.21 5.00 31.65
N VAL A 607 18.17 4.36 31.09
CA VAL A 607 16.94 5.06 30.67
C VAL A 607 16.21 5.67 31.86
N PHE A 608 16.15 4.95 32.97
CA PHE A 608 15.50 5.43 34.18
C PHE A 608 16.24 6.63 34.79
N GLU A 609 17.57 6.64 34.73
CA GLU A 609 18.40 7.76 35.17
C GLU A 609 18.25 8.98 34.22
N ALA A 610 18.29 8.73 32.91
CA ALA A 610 18.26 9.76 31.88
C ALA A 610 17.01 10.68 31.96
N GLY A 611 17.10 11.85 31.31
CA GLY A 611 16.04 12.88 31.30
C GLY A 611 14.76 12.53 30.51
N PHE A 612 14.29 11.28 30.56
CA PHE A 612 13.02 10.87 29.95
C PHE A 612 11.81 11.30 30.76
N LYS A 613 10.64 11.34 30.11
CA LYS A 613 9.36 11.61 30.78
C LYS A 613 9.05 10.53 31.83
N PRO A 614 8.36 10.88 32.94
CA PRO A 614 8.01 9.93 34.00
C PRO A 614 7.33 8.66 33.51
N ASP A 615 6.47 8.78 32.49
CA ASP A 615 5.80 7.62 31.89
C ASP A 615 6.75 6.61 31.25
N VAL A 616 7.84 7.06 30.63
CA VAL A 616 8.84 6.18 30.01
C VAL A 616 9.65 5.49 31.11
N LYS A 617 10.06 6.24 32.13
CA LYS A 617 10.74 5.72 33.32
C LYS A 617 9.89 4.68 34.06
N ARG A 618 8.58 4.92 34.17
CA ARG A 618 7.63 3.95 34.73
C ARG A 618 7.68 2.62 33.98
N VAL A 619 7.62 2.65 32.64
CA VAL A 619 7.66 1.43 31.82
C VAL A 619 9.01 0.73 31.91
N ALA A 620 10.13 1.48 32.01
CA ALA A 620 11.44 0.91 32.26
C ALA A 620 11.50 0.18 33.62
N ALA A 621 10.95 0.78 34.69
CA ALA A 621 10.87 0.15 36.01
C ALA A 621 9.97 -1.08 36.02
N ASP A 622 8.80 -1.03 35.37
CA ASP A 622 7.91 -2.18 35.23
C ASP A 622 8.65 -3.33 34.49
N ALA A 623 9.39 -3.02 33.41
CA ALA A 623 10.19 -4.00 32.66
C ALA A 623 11.33 -4.61 33.50
N ILE A 624 12.02 -3.81 34.32
CA ILE A 624 13.02 -4.32 35.29
C ILE A 624 12.34 -5.30 36.25
N GLY A 625 11.18 -4.94 36.79
CA GLY A 625 10.41 -5.81 37.68
C GLY A 625 10.04 -7.15 37.03
N ASP A 626 9.63 -7.14 35.75
CA ASP A 626 9.30 -8.36 35.02
C ASP A 626 10.51 -9.29 34.83
N ILE A 627 11.70 -8.75 34.56
CA ILE A 627 12.96 -9.52 34.49
C ILE A 627 13.29 -10.13 35.85
N LEU A 628 13.13 -9.37 36.93
CA LEU A 628 13.47 -9.79 38.29
C LEU A 628 12.60 -10.94 38.82
N LYS A 629 11.40 -11.15 38.27
CA LYS A 629 10.57 -12.33 38.58
C LYS A 629 11.31 -13.64 38.28
N PHE A 630 12.15 -13.65 37.25
CA PHE A 630 12.94 -14.80 36.83
C PHE A 630 14.38 -14.74 37.36
N ARG A 631 14.95 -13.54 37.47
CA ARG A 631 16.35 -13.31 37.87
C ARG A 631 16.41 -12.40 39.09
N LYS A 632 16.47 -12.96 40.29
CA LYS A 632 16.33 -12.16 41.53
C LYS A 632 17.50 -11.22 41.84
N ASN A 633 18.64 -11.36 41.17
CA ASN A 633 19.82 -10.52 41.41
C ASN A 633 19.65 -9.18 40.70
N LEU A 634 19.90 -8.08 41.41
CA LEU A 634 19.78 -6.73 40.87
C LEU A 634 21.16 -6.06 40.87
N PRO A 635 21.68 -5.61 39.71
CA PRO A 635 22.93 -4.87 39.66
C PRO A 635 22.89 -3.61 40.52
N GLU A 636 23.99 -3.31 41.19
CA GLU A 636 24.09 -2.20 42.15
C GLU A 636 23.76 -0.85 41.51
N ASP A 637 24.19 -0.61 40.27
CA ASP A 637 23.91 0.62 39.54
C ASP A 637 22.40 0.81 39.31
N VAL A 638 21.71 -0.27 38.92
CA VAL A 638 20.26 -0.25 38.70
C VAL A 638 19.52 -0.08 40.03
N ARG A 639 20.01 -0.70 41.11
CA ARG A 639 19.48 -0.51 42.47
C ARG A 639 19.54 0.96 42.86
N ARG A 640 20.72 1.59 42.78
CA ARG A 640 20.92 3.01 43.13
C ARG A 640 19.97 3.91 42.35
N VAL A 641 19.83 3.68 41.05
CA VAL A 641 18.95 4.46 40.18
C VAL A 641 17.47 4.30 40.54
N LEU A 642 17.00 3.07 40.84
CA LEU A 642 15.63 2.84 41.28
C LEU A 642 15.34 3.48 42.65
N VAL A 643 16.26 3.38 43.60
CA VAL A 643 16.14 4.02 44.93
C VAL A 643 16.07 5.55 44.80
N ALA A 644 16.92 6.14 43.95
CA ALA A 644 16.86 7.57 43.65
C ALA A 644 15.53 7.96 42.99
N GLY A 645 14.98 7.12 42.10
CA GLY A 645 13.68 7.33 41.47
C GLY A 645 12.51 7.39 42.44
N ILE A 646 12.60 6.60 43.51
CA ILE A 646 11.59 6.52 44.56
C ILE A 646 11.60 7.79 45.43
N GLY A 647 12.78 8.29 45.78
CA GLY A 647 12.96 9.48 46.64
C GLY A 647 13.10 10.82 45.90
N GLY A 648 13.12 10.81 44.57
CA GLY A 648 13.41 12.00 43.75
C GLY A 648 12.36 13.11 43.90
N PRO A 649 12.76 14.39 43.79
CA PRO A 649 11.84 15.52 43.88
C PRO A 649 10.79 15.46 42.77
N VAL A 650 9.53 15.72 43.14
CA VAL A 650 8.41 15.70 42.20
C VAL A 650 8.45 16.95 41.31
N LYS A 651 9.09 16.83 40.13
CA LYS A 651 9.02 17.83 39.07
C LYS A 651 8.14 17.29 37.94
N GLY A 652 7.07 18.00 37.61
CA GLY A 652 6.12 17.65 36.54
C GLY A 652 4.78 17.14 37.07
N ASP A 653 4.05 16.41 36.22
CA ASP A 653 2.75 15.82 36.56
C ASP A 653 2.88 14.87 37.76
N HIS A 654 2.31 15.28 38.89
CA HIS A 654 2.38 14.58 40.17
C HIS A 654 1.86 13.15 40.07
N GLU A 655 0.81 12.92 39.27
CA GLU A 655 0.22 11.59 39.13
C GLU A 655 1.17 10.65 38.36
N ALA A 656 1.78 11.13 37.28
CA ALA A 656 2.74 10.36 36.50
C ALA A 656 4.00 10.01 37.31
N VAL A 657 4.47 10.95 38.15
CA VAL A 657 5.62 10.74 39.04
C VAL A 657 5.30 9.69 40.12
N ILE A 658 4.13 9.76 40.76
CA ILE A 658 3.71 8.74 41.73
C ILE A 658 3.63 7.35 41.08
N LYS A 659 3.06 7.26 39.87
CA LYS A 659 3.00 5.98 39.13
C LYS A 659 4.39 5.43 38.83
N MET A 660 5.34 6.29 38.46
CA MET A 660 6.75 5.92 38.28
C MET A 660 7.40 5.43 39.59
N GLN A 661 7.24 6.16 40.70
CA GLN A 661 7.76 5.77 42.02
C GLN A 661 7.22 4.42 42.48
N LYS A 662 5.90 4.20 42.30
CA LYS A 662 5.26 2.91 42.61
C LYS A 662 5.82 1.79 41.74
N ALA A 663 6.07 2.02 40.45
CA ALA A 663 6.70 1.03 39.58
C ALA A 663 8.13 0.68 40.04
N ALA A 664 8.94 1.68 40.39
CA ALA A 664 10.29 1.46 40.91
C ALA A 664 10.29 0.69 42.24
N ALA A 665 9.40 1.06 43.17
CA ALA A 665 9.24 0.35 44.44
C ALA A 665 8.81 -1.11 44.25
N ARG A 666 7.90 -1.37 43.30
CA ARG A 666 7.50 -2.75 42.94
C ARG A 666 8.68 -3.55 42.38
N ALA A 667 9.48 -2.96 41.49
CA ALA A 667 10.64 -3.61 40.93
C ALA A 667 11.66 -3.99 42.02
N LEU A 668 11.97 -3.08 42.94
CA LEU A 668 12.84 -3.36 44.09
C LEU A 668 12.26 -4.46 45.00
N GLY A 669 10.95 -4.47 45.21
CA GLY A 669 10.28 -5.50 46.01
C GLY A 669 10.39 -6.92 45.43
N LEU A 670 10.63 -7.05 44.12
CA LEU A 670 10.86 -8.33 43.44
C LEU A 670 12.33 -8.78 43.47
N ALA A 671 13.27 -7.87 43.74
CA ALA A 671 14.69 -8.19 43.85
C ALA A 671 15.02 -8.93 45.16
N LYS A 672 16.04 -9.79 45.14
CA LYS A 672 16.63 -10.37 46.35
C LYS A 672 17.56 -9.34 46.99
N LEU A 673 16.98 -8.51 47.84
CA LEU A 673 17.68 -7.46 48.57
C LEU A 673 18.25 -7.98 49.89
N SER A 674 19.50 -7.60 50.20
CA SER A 674 20.11 -7.81 51.51
C SER A 674 19.43 -6.96 52.59
N TYR A 675 19.74 -7.22 53.86
CA TYR A 675 19.21 -6.42 54.96
C TYR A 675 19.63 -4.95 54.86
N HIS A 676 20.89 -4.69 54.53
CA HIS A 676 21.41 -3.34 54.33
C HIS A 676 20.69 -2.63 53.17
N ASP A 677 20.46 -3.33 52.06
CA ASP A 677 19.75 -2.76 50.92
C ASP A 677 18.33 -2.33 51.26
N ARG A 678 17.61 -3.15 52.03
CA ARG A 678 16.27 -2.82 52.51
C ARG A 678 16.31 -1.58 53.41
N PHE A 679 17.27 -1.53 54.33
CA PHE A 679 17.44 -0.40 55.24
C PHE A 679 17.70 0.91 54.48
N ASP A 680 18.56 0.90 53.46
CA ASP A 680 18.84 2.06 52.60
C ASP A 680 17.55 2.57 51.93
N ILE A 681 16.74 1.68 51.36
CA ILE A 681 15.46 2.01 50.72
C ILE A 681 14.50 2.67 51.72
N PHE A 682 14.37 2.11 52.93
CA PHE A 682 13.50 2.67 53.97
C PHE A 682 14.00 4.04 54.46
N CYS A 683 15.32 4.25 54.54
CA CYS A 683 15.90 5.53 54.97
C CYS A 683 15.62 6.67 53.99
N VAL A 684 15.52 6.38 52.70
CA VAL A 684 15.16 7.38 51.68
C VAL A 684 13.68 7.81 51.81
N HIS A 685 12.81 6.96 52.36
CA HIS A 685 11.37 7.17 52.38
C HIS A 685 10.78 7.58 53.73
N ARG A 686 11.39 7.22 54.85
CA ARG A 686 10.81 7.52 56.16
C ARG A 686 10.96 9.02 56.48
N VAL A 687 9.82 9.65 56.71
CA VAL A 687 9.50 11.07 57.00
C VAL A 687 10.28 11.71 58.19
N HIS A 688 11.33 11.09 58.73
CA HIS A 688 12.12 11.68 59.82
C HIS A 688 13.09 12.80 59.40
N ARG A 689 13.03 13.26 58.15
CA ARG A 689 13.49 14.62 57.78
C ARG A 689 12.36 15.64 57.76
N GLY A 690 11.35 15.46 58.63
CA GLY A 690 10.54 16.56 59.12
C GLY A 690 11.41 17.59 59.84
N LYS A 691 12.14 18.41 59.08
CA LYS A 691 12.33 19.81 59.47
C LYS A 691 10.98 20.45 59.24
N THR A 692 10.19 20.52 60.31
CA THR A 692 9.19 21.57 60.48
C THR A 692 9.88 22.90 60.14
N LYS A 693 9.43 23.51 59.05
CA LYS A 693 9.53 24.94 58.81
C LYS A 693 8.16 25.42 58.41
#